data_AF-A0A1V9FU69-F1
#
_entry.id   AF-A0A1V9FU69-F1
#
_cell.length_a   1.000
_cell.length_b   1.000
_cell.length_c   1.000
_cell.angle_alpha   90.00
_cell.angle_beta   90.00
_cell.angle_gamma   90.00
#
_symmetry.space_group_name_H-M   'P 1'
#
loop_
_entity.id
_entity.type
_entity.pdbx_description
1 polymer ?
#
loop_
_entity_poly.entity_id
_entity_poly.type
_entity_poly.pdbx_seq_one_letter_code
_entity_poly.pdbx_strand_id
1 'polypeptide(L)'
;MSDNIHKINTWHEEAMDFAEMAFFAGRRSEQYSYWKYIQRALNYEKAAARLLKDIDDSEPSRSVLYQGAVHFALNLDNFEEAKILLAEALEGNPPAEIREDLELQLSLLGRREKIRNRIADDAQKNLSYLEDETDPEREDINHALNAAITGAEAFLGKQIISQLLNRPALQVLLESKNLVSNPNYQIFENQKPNEKWVEGRGAKITWNFWKAYKEYLDHKGIAASTITKLDHLTDDILNRIGDPNKPGVWDKRGMVVGDVQSGKTSNYIGLINKAADAGFRIIIILSGLYENLRQQTQQRVDEGFSGFMSAPGSNSEIIGVGKHRKSFPVHPITHTKDGGDLRASSLRNLPLNTNDYYAIVIKKNASVLKNLLTWLYARGEKDGEYQIIKNIPLLIIDDEADYASINVDKDFVSRINGYIRSTLGLFEQSAFIGYTATPFANIFMSDPNDTEGKDIIIDGKKFRLGDELFPRDFIINIPPPSNYIGYTKVFDTETWPEAEEESLPLVNEIDDFEPYIPQTHRKDDDLPAALPPSLEYAVYCFIIVCAVRIARGREKEHNSMLVHVSWYVIWINRVALLINTWLSAVKDSIRYDQGGAVAKTLKEVWEKEYKGRTHVVAERLGYDDPRLIDHDWDEILPFLCQAAEKIEVRAVHGAQRGLPYDNTTPLNYHEYDNGLSVIAVGGNKLSRGLTLEGLSVSYFLRATKFYDTLLQMGRWFGYRSGYADVCRLFTTEELITWYQYIGNATDELKEQFDIMNLADRIPRNFGFKVRSAPGMLMISAAAKIKGATDLNLSYSGELLETYIISKDRDTLRKNLSVIKELVTSLPALSGKVRQGQSYIWENIPFKPVDAFLEHYLTKQSNIRPDFIRSYIANQVRKGNLINWTIVLISNSSPQNSYELATAESMLEVGLTKRQEAIHKKNGVETVDPVNYIIRQSHIISPPHEYLDMEESDERYLKAKDETIQNSRSRATPKNPGGKYVRKYRGSQNALLIIYLLDPTGFNGDKDLPATGYAIGLPQIEGDTKLPYKVNDVFMQELFSYPEDAEENPETEDEI
;
A
#
# COMPACT_ATOMS: atom_id res chain seq x y z
N MET A 1 12.14 54.63 2.51
CA MET A 1 10.76 55.16 2.36
C MET A 1 10.33 55.18 0.89
N SER A 2 11.03 55.89 0.00
CA SER A 2 10.73 55.92 -1.46
C SER A 2 10.55 54.53 -2.08
N ASP A 3 11.49 53.62 -1.86
CA ASP A 3 11.45 52.27 -2.46
C ASP A 3 10.33 51.39 -1.89
N ASN A 4 10.00 51.54 -0.60
CA ASN A 4 8.90 50.80 0.03
C ASN A 4 7.54 51.27 -0.50
N ILE A 5 7.34 52.58 -0.69
CA ILE A 5 6.09 53.12 -1.23
C ILE A 5 5.89 52.66 -2.68
N HIS A 6 6.94 52.67 -3.49
CA HIS A 6 6.87 52.14 -4.86
C HIS A 6 6.49 50.66 -4.86
N LYS A 7 7.13 49.86 -4.01
CA LYS A 7 6.87 48.42 -3.87
C LYS A 7 5.46 48.09 -3.39
N ILE A 8 4.91 48.87 -2.46
CA ILE A 8 3.52 48.75 -1.99
C ILE A 8 2.54 48.99 -3.13
N ASN A 9 2.71 50.07 -3.89
CA ASN A 9 1.84 50.37 -5.02
C ASN A 9 1.89 49.29 -6.09
N THR A 10 3.08 48.80 -6.44
CA THR A 10 3.24 47.70 -7.40
C THR A 10 2.53 46.43 -6.93
N TRP A 11 2.68 46.05 -5.66
CA TRP A 11 2.00 44.87 -5.13
C TRP A 11 0.48 45.02 -5.09
N HIS A 12 -0.04 46.22 -4.77
CA HIS A 12 -1.47 46.47 -4.83
C HIS A 12 -2.01 46.42 -6.27
N GLU A 13 -1.31 47.00 -7.24
CA GLU A 13 -1.68 46.92 -8.67
C GLU A 13 -1.74 45.47 -9.16
N GLU A 14 -0.71 44.67 -8.85
CA GLU A 14 -0.69 43.23 -9.17
C GLU A 14 -1.86 42.48 -8.49
N ALA A 15 -2.18 42.81 -7.23
CA ALA A 15 -3.32 42.22 -6.55
C ALA A 15 -4.66 42.53 -7.25
N MET A 16 -4.84 43.75 -7.77
CA MET A 16 -6.04 44.14 -8.52
C MET A 16 -6.11 43.44 -9.89
N ASP A 17 -4.99 43.31 -10.60
CA ASP A 17 -4.93 42.57 -11.87
C ASP A 17 -5.31 41.10 -11.69
N PHE A 18 -4.80 40.46 -10.63
CA PHE A 18 -5.21 39.11 -10.26
C PHE A 18 -6.68 39.02 -9.83
N ALA A 19 -7.21 40.01 -9.11
CA ALA A 19 -8.63 40.06 -8.78
C ALA A 19 -9.52 40.15 -10.05
N GLU A 20 -9.09 40.90 -11.06
CA GLU A 20 -9.78 40.99 -12.34
C GLU A 20 -9.70 39.67 -13.13
N MET A 21 -8.54 39.04 -13.20
CA MET A 21 -8.38 37.71 -13.80
C MET A 21 -9.27 36.67 -13.11
N ALA A 22 -9.35 36.70 -11.78
CA ALA A 22 -10.25 35.85 -11.02
C ALA A 22 -11.71 36.09 -11.42
N PHE A 23 -12.14 37.34 -11.53
CA PHE A 23 -13.50 37.68 -11.94
C PHE A 23 -13.89 37.05 -13.29
N PHE A 24 -12.99 37.10 -14.29
CA PHE A 24 -13.23 36.47 -15.58
C PHE A 24 -13.23 34.94 -15.53
N ALA A 25 -12.30 34.33 -14.79
CA ALA A 25 -12.26 32.88 -14.59
C ALA A 25 -13.54 32.36 -13.92
N GLY A 26 -14.04 33.07 -12.90
CA GLY A 26 -15.31 32.76 -12.24
C GLY A 26 -16.50 32.77 -13.20
N ARG A 27 -16.56 33.72 -14.15
CA ARG A 27 -17.61 33.76 -15.19
C ARG A 27 -17.55 32.61 -16.19
N ARG A 28 -16.35 32.08 -16.46
CA ARG A 28 -16.15 30.93 -17.34
C ARG A 28 -16.34 29.59 -16.64
N SER A 29 -16.69 29.61 -15.34
CA SER A 29 -16.70 28.42 -14.49
C SER A 29 -15.34 27.71 -14.42
N GLU A 30 -14.25 28.43 -14.67
CA GLU A 30 -12.87 27.95 -14.53
C GLU A 30 -12.45 28.06 -13.06
N GLN A 31 -12.95 27.15 -12.23
CA GLN A 31 -12.85 27.27 -10.76
C GLN A 31 -11.41 27.24 -10.26
N TYR A 32 -10.55 26.45 -10.90
CA TYR A 32 -9.12 26.39 -10.57
C TYR A 32 -8.43 27.73 -10.85
N SER A 33 -8.65 28.31 -12.04
CA SER A 33 -8.13 29.62 -12.41
C SER A 33 -8.64 30.71 -11.46
N TYR A 34 -9.94 30.71 -11.13
CA TYR A 34 -10.53 31.63 -10.15
C TYR A 34 -9.79 31.58 -8.82
N TRP A 35 -9.65 30.37 -8.25
CA TRP A 35 -9.02 30.17 -6.96
C TRP A 35 -7.54 30.58 -6.97
N LYS A 36 -6.80 30.18 -8.02
CA LYS A 36 -5.39 30.58 -8.23
C LYS A 36 -5.24 32.10 -8.22
N TYR A 37 -6.07 32.82 -8.98
CA TYR A 37 -5.98 34.26 -9.09
C TYR A 37 -6.37 34.98 -7.79
N ILE A 38 -7.41 34.53 -7.07
CA ILE A 38 -7.75 35.12 -5.75
C ILE A 38 -6.63 34.87 -4.72
N GLN A 39 -6.02 33.69 -4.71
CA GLN A 39 -4.90 33.39 -3.80
C GLN A 39 -3.69 34.29 -4.08
N ARG A 40 -3.39 34.57 -5.36
CA ARG A 40 -2.35 35.52 -5.76
C ARG A 40 -2.69 36.94 -5.29
N ALA A 41 -3.92 37.39 -5.53
CA ALA A 41 -4.40 38.70 -5.07
C ALA A 41 -4.26 38.85 -3.54
N LEU A 42 -4.66 37.83 -2.77
CA LEU A 42 -4.50 37.80 -1.31
C LEU A 42 -3.03 37.97 -0.89
N ASN A 43 -2.12 37.22 -1.50
CA ASN A 43 -0.72 37.21 -1.10
C ASN A 43 -0.06 38.58 -1.31
N TYR A 44 -0.29 39.20 -2.48
CA TYR A 44 0.23 40.53 -2.78
C TYR A 44 -0.37 41.61 -1.88
N GLU A 45 -1.69 41.59 -1.69
CA GLU A 45 -2.39 42.57 -0.84
C GLU A 45 -1.93 42.47 0.63
N LYS A 46 -1.77 41.24 1.14
CA LYS A 46 -1.24 40.98 2.49
C LYS A 46 0.20 41.47 2.64
N ALA A 47 1.05 41.22 1.65
CA ALA A 47 2.44 41.68 1.68
C ALA A 47 2.53 43.21 1.67
N ALA A 48 1.68 43.87 0.87
CA ALA A 48 1.56 45.33 0.83
C ALA A 48 1.08 45.90 2.17
N ALA A 49 0.04 45.32 2.77
CA ALA A 49 -0.51 45.75 4.06
C ALA A 49 0.51 45.65 5.20
N ARG A 50 1.27 44.55 5.27
CA ARG A 50 2.26 44.30 6.33
C ARG A 50 3.47 45.23 6.23
N LEU A 51 3.87 45.68 5.04
CA LEU A 51 4.94 46.68 4.88
C LEU A 51 4.59 48.04 5.47
N LEU A 52 3.29 48.37 5.58
CA LEU A 52 2.83 49.62 6.20
C LEU A 52 2.74 49.54 7.73
N LYS A 53 2.91 48.35 8.34
CA LYS A 53 2.72 48.14 9.78
C LYS A 53 3.63 49.03 10.63
N ASP A 54 4.87 49.26 10.20
CA ASP A 54 5.90 49.98 10.96
C ASP A 54 6.07 51.44 10.52
N ILE A 55 5.13 51.99 9.73
CA ILE A 55 5.18 53.37 9.24
C ILE A 55 4.14 54.22 9.99
N ASP A 56 4.63 55.12 10.83
CA ASP A 56 3.84 56.17 11.47
C ASP A 56 3.17 57.05 10.38
N ASP A 57 1.86 57.26 10.47
CA ASP A 57 0.99 57.96 9.50
C ASP A 57 0.61 57.19 8.20
N SER A 58 0.61 55.86 8.22
CA SER A 58 0.18 55.02 7.07
C SER A 58 -1.34 54.82 6.90
N GLU A 59 -2.14 55.32 7.83
CA GLU A 59 -3.61 55.22 7.78
C GLU A 59 -4.21 56.36 6.93
N PRO A 60 -5.25 56.11 6.10
CA PRO A 60 -6.09 54.91 6.06
C PRO A 60 -5.57 53.79 5.14
N SER A 61 -4.51 54.03 4.37
CA SER A 61 -4.03 53.13 3.31
C SER A 61 -3.73 51.72 3.84
N ARG A 62 -3.12 51.62 5.02
CA ARG A 62 -2.89 50.35 5.71
C ARG A 62 -4.18 49.58 5.94
N SER A 63 -5.19 50.21 6.54
CA SER A 63 -6.47 49.56 6.82
C SER A 63 -7.25 49.18 5.55
N VAL A 64 -7.14 49.96 4.47
CA VAL A 64 -7.74 49.64 3.16
C VAL A 64 -7.12 48.38 2.55
N LEU A 65 -5.79 48.27 2.57
CA LEU A 65 -5.10 47.07 2.08
C LEU A 65 -5.47 45.83 2.90
N TYR A 66 -5.56 45.98 4.24
CA TYR A 66 -6.05 44.89 5.07
C TYR A 66 -7.50 44.50 4.77
N GLN A 67 -8.41 45.46 4.51
CA GLN A 67 -9.77 45.15 4.07
C GLN A 67 -9.77 44.37 2.74
N GLY A 68 -8.93 44.76 1.77
CA GLY A 68 -8.74 44.03 0.52
C GLY A 68 -8.27 42.60 0.76
N ALA A 69 -7.25 42.42 1.61
CA ALA A 69 -6.72 41.11 1.97
C ALA A 69 -7.78 40.24 2.69
N VAL A 70 -8.56 40.81 3.61
CA VAL A 70 -9.67 40.09 4.27
C VAL A 70 -10.71 39.65 3.25
N HIS A 71 -11.09 40.52 2.30
CA HIS A 71 -12.03 40.18 1.24
C HIS A 71 -11.53 39.01 0.39
N PHE A 72 -10.25 38.99 0.00
CA PHE A 72 -9.67 37.86 -0.73
C PHE A 72 -9.60 36.58 0.10
N ALA A 73 -9.24 36.67 1.39
CA ALA A 73 -9.23 35.51 2.30
C ALA A 73 -10.63 34.89 2.47
N LEU A 74 -11.67 35.72 2.58
CA LEU A 74 -13.06 35.27 2.60
C LEU A 74 -13.46 34.62 1.26
N ASN A 75 -12.96 35.12 0.13
CA ASN A 75 -13.19 34.51 -1.17
C ASN A 75 -12.47 33.17 -1.38
N LEU A 76 -11.61 32.77 -0.45
CA LEU A 76 -10.94 31.47 -0.42
C LEU A 76 -11.49 30.57 0.70
N ASP A 77 -12.56 31.00 1.40
CA ASP A 77 -13.09 30.36 2.61
C ASP A 77 -12.04 30.15 3.73
N ASN A 78 -10.99 30.98 3.75
CA ASN A 78 -9.94 30.94 4.76
C ASN A 78 -10.29 31.84 5.95
N PHE A 79 -11.24 31.38 6.77
CA PHE A 79 -11.78 32.16 7.90
C PHE A 79 -10.74 32.47 9.00
N GLU A 80 -9.78 31.58 9.21
CA GLU A 80 -8.70 31.80 10.18
C GLU A 80 -7.73 32.89 9.70
N GLU A 81 -7.34 32.87 8.42
CA GLU A 81 -6.53 33.96 7.84
C GLU A 81 -7.31 35.28 7.88
N ALA A 82 -8.59 35.28 7.49
CA ALA A 82 -9.43 36.46 7.56
C ALA A 82 -9.51 37.01 9.00
N LYS A 83 -9.62 36.14 10.01
CA LYS A 83 -9.60 36.52 11.43
C LYS A 83 -8.29 37.15 11.86
N ILE A 84 -7.16 36.59 11.43
CA ILE A 84 -5.83 37.14 11.70
C ILE A 84 -5.69 38.51 11.06
N LEU A 85 -6.03 38.65 9.78
CA LEU A 85 -5.93 39.90 9.03
C LEU A 85 -6.83 40.98 9.63
N LEU A 86 -8.05 40.63 10.07
CA LEU A 86 -8.94 41.55 10.79
C LEU A 86 -8.34 41.99 12.13
N ALA A 87 -7.73 41.06 12.89
CA ALA A 87 -7.06 41.40 14.14
C ALA A 87 -5.84 42.31 13.91
N GLU A 88 -5.00 42.01 12.91
CA GLU A 88 -3.87 42.84 12.49
C GLU A 88 -4.35 44.24 12.06
N ALA A 89 -5.43 44.34 11.29
CA ALA A 89 -6.00 45.61 10.86
C ALA A 89 -6.44 46.47 12.06
N LEU A 90 -7.19 45.87 12.99
CA LEU A 90 -7.73 46.51 14.19
C LEU A 90 -6.65 46.88 15.23
N GLU A 91 -5.49 46.24 15.20
CA GLU A 91 -4.33 46.61 16.05
C GLU A 91 -3.81 48.02 15.74
N GLY A 92 -4.02 48.52 14.52
CA GLY A 92 -3.64 49.90 14.14
C GLY A 92 -4.65 50.96 14.56
N ASN A 93 -4.62 52.10 13.86
CA ASN A 93 -5.57 53.20 14.11
C ASN A 93 -6.48 53.46 12.90
N PRO A 94 -7.30 52.48 12.47
CA PRO A 94 -8.23 52.66 11.35
C PRO A 94 -9.18 53.84 11.60
N PRO A 95 -9.55 54.61 10.56
CA PRO A 95 -10.66 55.56 10.64
C PRO A 95 -11.94 54.88 11.12
N ALA A 96 -12.83 55.65 11.78
CA ALA A 96 -14.04 55.13 12.41
C ALA A 96 -14.91 54.27 11.47
N GLU A 97 -15.12 54.71 10.23
CA GLU A 97 -15.93 53.98 9.24
C GLU A 97 -15.30 52.62 8.86
N ILE A 98 -13.98 52.58 8.69
CA ILE A 98 -13.25 51.33 8.38
C ILE A 98 -13.22 50.42 9.60
N ARG A 99 -13.04 50.97 10.80
CA ARG A 99 -13.07 50.21 12.05
C ARG A 99 -14.40 49.51 12.26
N GLU A 100 -15.52 50.23 12.06
CA GLU A 100 -16.86 49.65 12.19
C GLU A 100 -17.08 48.48 11.22
N ASP A 101 -16.62 48.59 9.96
CA ASP A 101 -16.70 47.49 9.00
C ASP A 101 -15.82 46.30 9.40
N LEU A 102 -14.57 46.52 9.82
CA LEU A 102 -13.67 45.46 10.28
C LEU A 102 -14.24 44.71 11.50
N GLU A 103 -14.79 45.43 12.48
CA GLU A 103 -15.44 44.82 13.66
C GLU A 103 -16.69 44.03 13.27
N LEU A 104 -17.49 44.53 12.33
CA LEU A 104 -18.66 43.83 11.81
C LEU A 104 -18.23 42.53 11.10
N GLN A 105 -17.24 42.58 10.22
CA GLN A 105 -16.71 41.40 9.53
C GLN A 105 -16.17 40.36 10.51
N LEU A 106 -15.46 40.79 11.55
CA LEU A 106 -14.95 39.92 12.61
C LEU A 106 -16.08 39.23 13.38
N SER A 107 -17.16 39.95 13.68
CA SER A 107 -18.34 39.39 14.36
C SER A 107 -19.09 38.36 13.48
N LEU A 108 -19.06 38.53 12.16
CA LEU A 108 -19.77 37.68 11.21
C LEU A 108 -18.99 36.41 10.82
N LEU A 109 -17.68 36.35 11.03
CA LEU A 109 -16.84 35.21 10.65
C LEU A 109 -17.37 33.87 11.19
N GLY A 110 -17.67 33.81 12.48
CA GLY A 110 -18.20 32.57 13.09
C GLY A 110 -19.59 32.18 12.55
N ARG A 111 -20.37 33.14 12.03
CA ARG A 111 -21.65 32.86 11.37
C ARG A 111 -21.44 32.37 9.94
N ARG A 112 -20.49 32.95 9.19
CA ARG A 112 -20.09 32.49 7.85
C ARG A 112 -19.61 31.04 7.90
N GLU A 113 -18.71 30.73 8.82
CA GLU A 113 -18.17 29.39 8.99
C GLU A 113 -19.26 28.36 9.31
N LYS A 114 -20.16 28.67 10.25
CA LYS A 114 -21.29 27.78 10.59
C LYS A 114 -22.23 27.52 9.41
N ILE A 115 -22.54 28.55 8.62
CA ILE A 115 -23.41 28.40 7.45
C ILE A 115 -22.70 27.56 6.38
N ARG A 116 -21.42 27.84 6.09
CA ARG A 116 -20.63 27.07 5.14
C ARG A 116 -20.56 25.60 5.54
N ASN A 117 -20.22 25.31 6.80
CA ASN A 117 -20.14 23.93 7.29
C ASN A 117 -21.49 23.22 7.18
N ARG A 118 -22.58 23.88 7.58
CA ARG A 118 -23.92 23.29 7.45
C ARG A 118 -24.29 22.94 6.01
N ILE A 119 -24.00 23.81 5.06
CA ILE A 119 -24.27 23.54 3.63
C ILE A 119 -23.36 22.41 3.12
N ALA A 120 -22.10 22.38 3.55
CA ALA A 120 -21.19 21.28 3.24
C ALA A 120 -21.71 19.94 3.78
N ASP A 121 -22.18 19.91 5.02
CA ASP A 121 -22.72 18.72 5.68
C ASP A 121 -24.01 18.25 5.00
N ASP A 122 -24.91 19.18 4.67
CA ASP A 122 -26.15 18.87 3.94
C ASP A 122 -25.85 18.34 2.53
N ALA A 123 -24.86 18.90 1.83
CA ALA A 123 -24.41 18.41 0.52
C ALA A 123 -23.77 17.02 0.64
N GLN A 124 -22.91 16.80 1.64
CA GLN A 124 -22.28 15.51 1.91
C GLN A 124 -23.33 14.44 2.25
N LYS A 125 -24.35 14.81 3.00
CA LYS A 125 -25.48 13.94 3.31
C LYS A 125 -26.28 13.58 2.06
N ASN A 126 -26.54 14.55 1.18
CA ASN A 126 -27.19 14.29 -0.10
C ASN A 126 -26.36 13.31 -0.97
N LEU A 127 -25.04 13.45 -0.98
CA LEU A 127 -24.13 12.52 -1.66
C LEU A 127 -24.19 11.11 -1.07
N SER A 128 -24.23 10.97 0.26
CA SER A 128 -24.30 9.65 0.91
C SER A 128 -25.55 8.83 0.55
N TYR A 129 -26.62 9.46 0.04
CA TYR A 129 -27.82 8.75 -0.44
C TYR A 129 -27.68 8.21 -1.87
N LEU A 130 -26.65 8.62 -2.62
CA LEU A 130 -26.35 8.15 -3.97
C LEU A 130 -25.37 6.96 -3.96
N GLU A 131 -24.71 6.68 -2.83
CA GLU A 131 -23.51 5.83 -2.69
C GLU A 131 -23.75 4.31 -2.70
N ASP A 132 -24.94 3.79 -2.98
CA ASP A 132 -25.18 2.34 -2.84
C ASP A 132 -24.42 1.47 -3.88
N GLU A 133 -23.93 2.02 -5.01
CA GLU A 133 -23.14 1.21 -5.98
C GLU A 133 -21.95 1.90 -6.71
N THR A 134 -21.73 3.24 -6.65
CA THR A 134 -20.65 3.93 -7.39
C THR A 134 -20.03 5.14 -6.66
N ASP A 135 -18.73 5.40 -6.88
CA ASP A 135 -18.05 6.63 -6.40
C ASP A 135 -18.68 7.87 -7.09
N PRO A 136 -18.94 8.99 -6.38
CA PRO A 136 -19.67 10.14 -6.92
C PRO A 136 -18.86 10.93 -7.97
N GLU A 137 -19.53 11.35 -9.05
CA GLU A 137 -18.93 12.18 -10.10
C GLU A 137 -19.08 13.69 -9.79
N ARG A 138 -18.37 14.53 -10.56
CA ARG A 138 -18.48 16.00 -10.43
C ARG A 138 -19.91 16.51 -10.59
N GLU A 139 -20.72 15.88 -11.44
CA GLU A 139 -22.12 16.26 -11.62
C GLU A 139 -22.95 15.98 -10.36
N ASP A 140 -22.72 14.84 -9.69
CA ASP A 140 -23.39 14.47 -8.44
C ASP A 140 -23.07 15.46 -7.32
N ILE A 141 -21.79 15.83 -7.20
CA ILE A 141 -21.33 16.84 -6.22
C ILE A 141 -21.99 18.19 -6.49
N ASN A 142 -22.06 18.61 -7.76
CA ASN A 142 -22.74 19.84 -8.13
C ASN A 142 -24.23 19.79 -7.81
N HIS A 143 -24.91 18.67 -8.07
CA HIS A 143 -26.31 18.51 -7.77
C HIS A 143 -26.58 18.56 -6.27
N ALA A 144 -25.82 17.80 -5.49
CA ALA A 144 -25.93 17.74 -4.04
C ALA A 144 -25.66 19.09 -3.38
N LEU A 145 -24.64 19.83 -3.85
CA LEU A 145 -24.33 21.17 -3.41
C LEU A 145 -25.45 22.16 -3.75
N ASN A 146 -25.97 22.13 -4.98
CA ASN A 146 -27.06 23.01 -5.38
C ASN A 146 -28.34 22.75 -4.55
N ALA A 147 -28.64 21.48 -4.24
CA ALA A 147 -29.76 21.11 -3.37
C ALA A 147 -29.58 21.65 -1.94
N ALA A 148 -28.37 21.49 -1.37
CA ALA A 148 -28.05 22.01 -0.04
C ALA A 148 -28.13 23.55 0.02
N ILE A 149 -27.60 24.25 -0.99
CA ILE A 149 -27.71 25.71 -1.12
C ILE A 149 -29.18 26.12 -1.19
N THR A 150 -29.98 25.46 -2.04
CA THR A 150 -31.41 25.77 -2.18
C THR A 150 -32.16 25.61 -0.86
N GLY A 151 -31.85 24.56 -0.09
CA GLY A 151 -32.40 24.36 1.25
C GLY A 151 -32.01 25.47 2.23
N ALA A 152 -30.75 25.90 2.20
CA ALA A 152 -30.27 27.00 3.02
C ALA A 152 -30.89 28.36 2.61
N GLU A 153 -31.05 28.61 1.30
CA GLU A 153 -31.72 29.79 0.76
C GLU A 153 -33.18 29.87 1.22
N ALA A 154 -33.88 28.74 1.30
CA ALA A 154 -35.26 28.69 1.80
C ALA A 154 -35.39 29.06 3.28
N PHE A 155 -34.36 28.79 4.10
CA PHE A 155 -34.39 29.06 5.54
C PHE A 155 -33.83 30.44 5.91
N LEU A 156 -32.73 30.85 5.28
CA LEU A 156 -31.99 32.08 5.61
C LEU A 156 -32.23 33.22 4.62
N GLY A 157 -32.81 32.94 3.45
CA GLY A 157 -33.00 33.90 2.37
C GLY A 157 -31.82 33.95 1.38
N LYS A 158 -32.15 33.99 0.09
CA LYS A 158 -31.19 33.97 -1.03
C LYS A 158 -30.10 35.05 -0.93
N GLN A 159 -30.49 36.26 -0.56
CA GLN A 159 -29.58 37.41 -0.50
C GLN A 159 -28.51 37.21 0.60
N ILE A 160 -28.88 36.62 1.74
CA ILE A 160 -27.97 36.32 2.85
C ILE A 160 -26.99 35.21 2.44
N ILE A 161 -27.47 34.13 1.81
CA ILE A 161 -26.60 33.05 1.33
C ILE A 161 -25.60 33.57 0.29
N SER A 162 -26.05 34.38 -0.69
CA SER A 162 -25.16 34.94 -1.72
C SER A 162 -24.06 35.85 -1.17
N GLN A 163 -24.26 36.47 -0.01
CA GLN A 163 -23.27 37.34 0.64
C GLN A 163 -22.28 36.58 1.53
N LEU A 164 -22.71 35.43 2.07
CA LEU A 164 -21.98 34.71 3.09
C LEU A 164 -21.27 33.46 2.57
N LEU A 165 -21.76 32.85 1.48
CA LEU A 165 -21.26 31.60 0.95
C LEU A 165 -20.43 31.81 -0.33
N ASN A 166 -19.23 31.22 -0.35
CA ASN A 166 -18.45 31.09 -1.57
C ASN A 166 -18.70 29.71 -2.21
N ARG A 167 -19.57 29.65 -3.22
CA ARG A 167 -19.91 28.39 -3.91
C ARG A 167 -18.67 27.71 -4.54
N PRO A 168 -17.80 28.40 -5.30
CA PRO A 168 -16.59 27.78 -5.87
C PRO A 168 -15.67 27.15 -4.81
N ALA A 169 -15.36 27.85 -3.73
CA ALA A 169 -14.48 27.34 -2.68
C ALA A 169 -15.07 26.10 -1.98
N LEU A 170 -16.37 26.12 -1.70
CA LEU A 170 -17.08 24.98 -1.13
C LEU A 170 -17.14 23.78 -2.10
N GLN A 171 -17.32 24.03 -3.39
CA GLN A 171 -17.28 22.98 -4.41
C GLN A 171 -15.91 22.31 -4.47
N VAL A 172 -14.82 23.09 -4.50
CA VAL A 172 -13.44 22.59 -4.45
C VAL A 172 -13.19 21.73 -3.21
N LEU A 173 -13.71 22.15 -2.04
CA LEU A 173 -13.61 21.37 -0.80
C LEU A 173 -14.32 20.01 -0.95
N LEU A 174 -15.56 20.00 -1.47
CA LEU A 174 -16.35 18.77 -1.66
C LEU A 174 -15.73 17.85 -2.71
N GLU A 175 -15.26 18.38 -3.83
CA GLU A 175 -14.55 17.63 -4.87
C GLU A 175 -13.28 16.98 -4.31
N SER A 176 -12.48 17.72 -3.54
CA SER A 176 -11.24 17.20 -2.94
C SER A 176 -11.46 16.07 -1.92
N LYS A 177 -12.67 15.96 -1.37
CA LYS A 177 -13.08 14.90 -0.44
C LYS A 177 -13.71 13.71 -1.16
N ASN A 178 -14.53 13.96 -2.18
CA ASN A 178 -15.44 12.94 -2.73
C ASN A 178 -15.00 12.35 -4.07
N LEU A 179 -14.12 13.00 -4.83
CA LEU A 179 -13.56 12.45 -6.09
C LEU A 179 -12.40 11.47 -5.85
N VAL A 180 -12.14 11.08 -4.60
CA VAL A 180 -11.13 10.07 -4.27
C VAL A 180 -11.74 8.70 -4.51
N SER A 181 -11.34 8.04 -5.60
CA SER A 181 -11.71 6.63 -5.79
C SER A 181 -11.05 5.78 -4.71
N ASN A 182 -11.85 4.90 -4.12
CA ASN A 182 -11.45 4.01 -3.04
C ASN A 182 -11.72 2.57 -3.51
N PRO A 183 -10.73 1.82 -4.00
CA PRO A 183 -10.94 0.44 -4.43
C PRO A 183 -11.53 -0.42 -3.30
N ASN A 184 -12.38 -1.39 -3.66
CA ASN A 184 -12.98 -2.30 -2.70
C ASN A 184 -11.91 -3.18 -2.06
N TYR A 185 -11.99 -3.35 -0.74
CA TYR A 185 -11.10 -4.26 -0.01
C TYR A 185 -11.48 -5.71 -0.29
N GLN A 186 -10.48 -6.59 -0.25
CA GLN A 186 -10.66 -8.00 -0.56
C GLN A 186 -10.46 -8.83 0.71
N ILE A 187 -11.32 -9.83 0.88
CA ILE A 187 -11.34 -10.68 2.06
C ILE A 187 -11.10 -12.11 1.63
N PHE A 188 -10.17 -12.78 2.30
CA PHE A 188 -9.72 -14.12 1.96
C PHE A 188 -9.89 -15.03 3.17
N GLU A 189 -10.88 -15.93 3.18
CA GLU A 189 -11.33 -16.67 4.37
C GLU A 189 -11.87 -18.08 4.08
N ASN A 190 -12.15 -18.85 5.14
CA ASN A 190 -12.90 -20.12 5.03
C ASN A 190 -14.35 -19.85 4.66
N GLN A 191 -14.99 -20.80 3.97
CA GLN A 191 -16.42 -20.83 3.61
C GLN A 191 -17.20 -19.66 4.21
N LYS A 192 -17.64 -18.70 3.35
CA LYS A 192 -18.40 -17.49 3.72
C LYS A 192 -19.09 -17.71 5.06
N PRO A 193 -18.76 -16.94 6.13
CA PRO A 193 -19.10 -17.30 7.50
C PRO A 193 -20.54 -17.78 7.53
N ASN A 194 -20.74 -19.07 7.84
CA ASN A 194 -22.07 -19.71 7.84
C ASN A 194 -23.08 -18.90 8.67
N GLU A 195 -22.58 -18.05 9.59
CA GLU A 195 -23.32 -17.02 10.29
C GLU A 195 -22.61 -15.66 10.14
N LYS A 196 -23.14 -14.75 9.31
CA LYS A 196 -22.85 -13.31 9.41
C LYS A 196 -23.48 -12.74 10.68
N TRP A 197 -22.88 -13.08 11.82
CA TRP A 197 -23.47 -12.84 13.13
C TRP A 197 -23.62 -11.35 13.44
N VAL A 198 -22.79 -10.48 12.85
CA VAL A 198 -22.93 -9.02 12.99
C VAL A 198 -24.21 -8.54 12.31
N GLU A 199 -24.60 -9.07 11.15
CA GLU A 199 -25.86 -8.71 10.50
C GLU A 199 -27.06 -9.25 11.29
N GLY A 200 -26.99 -10.51 11.73
CA GLY A 200 -28.06 -11.15 12.52
C GLY A 200 -28.28 -10.54 13.91
N ARG A 201 -27.22 -10.03 14.56
CA ARG A 201 -27.28 -9.32 15.84
C ARG A 201 -27.25 -7.80 15.71
N GLY A 202 -26.99 -7.24 14.53
CA GLY A 202 -26.70 -5.81 14.36
C GLY A 202 -27.81 -4.92 14.88
N ALA A 203 -29.07 -5.33 14.66
CA ALA A 203 -30.26 -4.66 15.21
C ALA A 203 -30.36 -4.71 16.75
N LYS A 204 -29.66 -5.64 17.41
CA LYS A 204 -29.59 -5.82 18.87
C LYS A 204 -28.33 -5.24 19.50
N ILE A 205 -27.31 -4.89 18.71
CA ILE A 205 -26.07 -4.26 19.19
C ILE A 205 -26.31 -2.75 19.27
N THR A 206 -25.93 -2.14 20.39
CA THR A 206 -25.95 -0.68 20.53
C THR A 206 -24.56 -0.13 20.20
N TRP A 207 -24.40 0.45 19.01
CA TRP A 207 -23.12 0.93 18.46
C TRP A 207 -22.66 2.27 19.04
N ASN A 208 -22.49 2.36 20.36
CA ASN A 208 -22.14 3.61 21.04
C ASN A 208 -20.70 4.03 20.81
N PHE A 209 -19.76 3.08 20.89
CA PHE A 209 -18.34 3.33 20.65
C PHE A 209 -18.11 3.71 19.19
N TRP A 210 -18.63 2.90 18.28
CA TRP A 210 -18.47 3.12 16.85
C TRP A 210 -19.11 4.42 16.36
N LYS A 211 -20.32 4.77 16.83
CA LYS A 211 -20.96 6.04 16.47
C LYS A 211 -20.10 7.25 16.86
N ALA A 212 -19.55 7.26 18.08
CA ALA A 212 -18.70 8.35 18.53
C ALA A 212 -17.40 8.44 17.70
N TYR A 213 -16.85 7.31 17.26
CA TYR A 213 -15.69 7.28 16.39
C TYR A 213 -15.99 7.76 14.96
N LYS A 214 -17.14 7.39 14.38
CA LYS A 214 -17.58 7.97 13.09
C LYS A 214 -17.69 9.50 13.17
N GLU A 215 -18.35 10.02 14.20
CA GLU A 215 -18.50 11.47 14.41
C GLU A 215 -17.13 12.15 14.57
N TYR A 216 -16.18 11.50 15.27
CA TYR A 216 -14.82 12.00 15.40
C TYR A 216 -14.07 12.06 14.05
N LEU A 217 -14.17 11.00 13.22
CA LEU A 217 -13.53 10.96 11.90
C LEU A 217 -14.11 12.00 10.94
N ASP A 218 -15.43 12.20 10.99
CA ASP A 218 -16.13 13.23 10.22
C ASP A 218 -15.66 14.63 10.62
N HIS A 219 -15.58 14.92 11.93
CA HIS A 219 -15.00 16.16 12.45
C HIS A 219 -13.52 16.36 12.09
N LYS A 220 -12.76 15.28 11.88
CA LYS A 220 -11.37 15.33 11.36
C LYS A 220 -11.31 15.60 9.85
N GLY A 221 -12.46 15.68 9.18
CA GLY A 221 -12.55 15.98 7.75
C GLY A 221 -12.27 14.79 6.85
N ILE A 222 -12.32 13.56 7.36
CA ILE A 222 -12.21 12.34 6.56
C ILE A 222 -13.43 12.22 5.64
N ALA A 223 -13.23 11.83 4.39
CA ALA A 223 -14.32 11.68 3.41
C ALA A 223 -15.37 10.65 3.86
N ALA A 224 -16.65 10.93 3.60
CA ALA A 224 -17.75 10.04 4.01
C ALA A 224 -17.62 8.65 3.40
N SER A 225 -17.28 8.55 2.11
CA SER A 225 -17.03 7.29 1.42
C SER A 225 -15.93 6.45 2.09
N THR A 226 -14.85 7.10 2.57
CA THR A 226 -13.78 6.43 3.34
C THR A 226 -14.30 5.94 4.69
N ILE A 227 -15.15 6.71 5.38
CA ILE A 227 -15.78 6.30 6.65
C ILE A 227 -16.75 5.13 6.42
N THR A 228 -17.54 5.15 5.35
CA THR A 228 -18.45 4.07 4.96
C THR A 228 -17.69 2.78 4.62
N LYS A 229 -16.60 2.88 3.83
CA LYS A 229 -15.73 1.73 3.54
C LYS A 229 -15.07 1.19 4.81
N LEU A 230 -14.65 2.07 5.72
CA LEU A 230 -14.16 1.68 7.05
C LEU A 230 -15.24 0.96 7.87
N ASP A 231 -16.50 1.41 7.79
CA ASP A 231 -17.66 0.78 8.43
C ASP A 231 -17.80 -0.67 7.95
N HIS A 232 -17.98 -0.87 6.64
CA HIS A 232 -18.16 -2.20 6.08
C HIS A 232 -16.96 -3.11 6.37
N LEU A 233 -15.74 -2.61 6.18
CA LEU A 233 -14.52 -3.37 6.41
C LEU A 233 -14.39 -3.83 7.87
N THR A 234 -14.74 -2.97 8.82
CA THR A 234 -14.67 -3.33 10.25
C THR A 234 -15.80 -4.27 10.66
N ASP A 235 -16.98 -4.23 10.02
CA ASP A 235 -18.01 -5.27 10.19
C ASP A 235 -17.55 -6.60 9.64
N ASP A 236 -16.89 -6.59 8.48
CA ASP A 236 -16.31 -7.78 7.88
C ASP A 236 -15.24 -8.41 8.76
N ILE A 237 -14.30 -7.63 9.29
CA ILE A 237 -13.30 -8.16 10.22
C ILE A 237 -14.00 -8.69 11.48
N LEU A 238 -14.99 -7.98 12.01
CA LEU A 238 -15.73 -8.38 13.22
C LEU A 238 -16.46 -9.73 13.01
N ASN A 239 -17.07 -9.95 11.85
CA ASN A 239 -17.72 -11.21 11.52
C ASN A 239 -16.77 -12.43 11.62
N ARG A 240 -15.46 -12.22 11.49
CA ARG A 240 -14.43 -13.27 11.41
C ARG A 240 -13.70 -13.57 12.72
N ILE A 241 -13.85 -12.72 13.73
CA ILE A 241 -13.13 -12.85 15.01
C ILE A 241 -13.94 -13.55 16.11
N GLY A 242 -15.10 -14.12 15.77
CA GLY A 242 -15.98 -14.89 16.67
C GLY A 242 -17.01 -14.02 17.40
N ASP A 243 -18.23 -14.53 17.59
CA ASP A 243 -19.26 -13.83 18.37
C ASP A 243 -18.91 -13.90 19.87
N PRO A 244 -18.67 -12.75 20.54
CA PRO A 244 -18.31 -12.70 21.96
C PRO A 244 -19.39 -13.28 22.88
N ASN A 245 -20.65 -13.37 22.44
CA ASN A 245 -21.75 -13.91 23.23
C ASN A 245 -22.03 -15.39 22.92
N LYS A 246 -21.33 -16.01 21.97
CA LYS A 246 -21.47 -17.43 21.65
C LYS A 246 -20.68 -18.27 22.67
N PRO A 247 -21.33 -19.13 23.47
CA PRO A 247 -20.63 -19.92 24.47
C PRO A 247 -19.68 -20.93 23.81
N GLY A 248 -18.67 -21.34 24.58
CA GLY A 248 -17.69 -22.35 24.16
C GLY A 248 -16.33 -21.75 23.79
N VAL A 249 -15.43 -22.65 23.39
CA VAL A 249 -14.03 -22.33 23.09
C VAL A 249 -13.89 -21.98 21.61
N TRP A 250 -13.26 -20.85 21.31
CA TRP A 250 -12.89 -20.48 19.96
C TRP A 250 -11.60 -19.65 19.94
N ASP A 251 -10.85 -19.84 18.86
CA ASP A 251 -9.53 -19.24 18.69
C ASP A 251 -9.32 -18.78 17.25
N LYS A 252 -9.32 -17.46 17.03
CA LYS A 252 -9.27 -16.83 15.71
C LYS A 252 -7.94 -16.14 15.43
N ARG A 253 -7.37 -16.38 14.24
CA ARG A 253 -6.12 -15.78 13.75
C ARG A 253 -6.33 -15.15 12.38
N GLY A 254 -6.26 -13.83 12.32
CA GLY A 254 -6.38 -13.08 11.09
C GLY A 254 -5.20 -12.14 10.86
N MET A 255 -5.10 -11.63 9.64
CA MET A 255 -4.17 -10.56 9.31
C MET A 255 -4.82 -9.54 8.37
N VAL A 256 -4.55 -8.28 8.61
CA VAL A 256 -4.93 -7.17 7.76
C VAL A 256 -3.65 -6.58 7.14
N VAL A 257 -3.56 -6.68 5.83
CA VAL A 257 -2.46 -6.19 5.01
C VAL A 257 -2.90 -4.89 4.36
N GLY A 258 -2.03 -3.89 4.35
CA GLY A 258 -2.27 -2.67 3.58
C GLY A 258 -1.00 -1.83 3.48
N ASP A 259 -0.93 -0.92 2.52
CA ASP A 259 0.29 -0.16 2.24
C ASP A 259 0.80 0.71 3.40
N VAL A 260 2.06 1.12 3.33
CA VAL A 260 2.71 1.94 4.37
C VAL A 260 1.97 3.28 4.50
N GLN A 261 1.40 3.58 5.67
CA GLN A 261 0.53 4.75 5.89
C GLN A 261 -0.83 4.72 5.16
N SER A 262 -1.34 3.54 4.75
CA SER A 262 -2.65 3.40 4.08
C SER A 262 -3.88 3.61 4.98
N GLY A 263 -3.72 3.83 6.29
CA GLY A 263 -4.85 3.99 7.22
C GLY A 263 -5.16 2.77 8.10
N LYS A 264 -4.25 1.77 8.15
CA LYS A 264 -4.34 0.60 9.06
C LYS A 264 -4.69 0.94 10.51
N THR A 265 -4.15 2.04 11.04
CA THR A 265 -4.44 2.50 12.40
C THR A 265 -5.89 2.91 12.58
N SER A 266 -6.45 3.68 11.63
CA SER A 266 -7.85 4.06 11.67
C SER A 266 -8.76 2.83 11.59
N ASN A 267 -8.33 1.80 10.85
CA ASN A 267 -9.01 0.52 10.73
C ASN A 267 -9.07 -0.25 12.05
N TYR A 268 -7.93 -0.53 12.70
CA TYR A 268 -8.00 -1.27 13.97
C TYR A 268 -8.68 -0.45 15.07
N ILE A 269 -8.57 0.88 15.07
CA ILE A 269 -9.33 1.72 16.02
C ILE A 269 -10.84 1.61 15.78
N GLY A 270 -11.27 1.59 14.51
CA GLY A 270 -12.67 1.33 14.17
C GLY A 270 -13.13 -0.05 14.63
N LEU A 271 -12.30 -1.07 14.41
CA LEU A 271 -12.56 -2.44 14.85
C LEU A 271 -12.67 -2.57 16.36
N ILE A 272 -11.78 -1.97 17.16
CA ILE A 272 -11.87 -2.07 18.63
C ILE A 272 -13.12 -1.36 19.18
N ASN A 273 -13.57 -0.26 18.55
CA ASN A 273 -14.83 0.38 18.90
C ASN A 273 -16.00 -0.58 18.66
N LYS A 274 -16.08 -1.21 17.48
CA LYS A 274 -17.11 -2.19 17.14
C LYS A 274 -17.05 -3.46 18.00
N ALA A 275 -15.85 -3.96 18.27
CA ALA A 275 -15.64 -5.14 19.12
C ALA A 275 -16.13 -4.86 20.55
N ALA A 276 -15.86 -3.67 21.10
CA ALA A 276 -16.37 -3.26 22.40
C ALA A 276 -17.91 -3.18 22.43
N ASP A 277 -18.52 -2.59 21.39
CA ASP A 277 -19.99 -2.58 21.24
C ASP A 277 -20.57 -4.01 21.16
N ALA A 278 -19.86 -4.94 20.50
CA ALA A 278 -20.31 -6.31 20.30
C ALA A 278 -20.19 -7.20 21.56
N GLY A 279 -19.23 -6.90 22.46
CA GLY A 279 -19.06 -7.60 23.74
C GLY A 279 -17.62 -7.94 24.14
N PHE A 280 -16.60 -7.57 23.35
CA PHE A 280 -15.21 -7.76 23.74
C PHE A 280 -14.84 -6.80 24.89
N ARG A 281 -14.35 -7.36 26.01
CA ARG A 281 -14.08 -6.60 27.23
C ARG A 281 -12.60 -6.30 27.45
N ILE A 282 -11.72 -7.14 26.90
CA ILE A 282 -10.27 -6.98 27.03
C ILE A 282 -9.69 -6.81 25.62
N ILE A 283 -9.13 -5.63 25.38
CA ILE A 283 -8.51 -5.26 24.12
C ILE A 283 -7.04 -4.92 24.37
N ILE A 284 -6.16 -5.72 23.79
CA ILE A 284 -4.70 -5.58 23.92
C ILE A 284 -4.15 -5.12 22.57
N ILE A 285 -3.40 -4.02 22.57
CA ILE A 285 -2.73 -3.48 21.40
C ILE A 285 -1.22 -3.62 21.61
N LEU A 286 -0.59 -4.46 20.81
CA LEU A 286 0.86 -4.62 20.76
C LEU A 286 1.43 -3.59 19.78
N SER A 287 2.17 -2.60 20.28
CA SER A 287 2.86 -1.60 19.45
C SER A 287 4.28 -2.07 19.08
N GLY A 288 5.09 -1.18 18.48
CA GLY A 288 6.51 -1.45 18.23
C GLY A 288 7.39 -1.64 19.48
N LEU A 289 8.71 -1.81 19.29
CA LEU A 289 9.68 -2.09 20.37
C LEU A 289 9.98 -0.89 21.27
N TYR A 290 9.85 0.34 20.75
CA TYR A 290 10.27 1.55 21.45
C TYR A 290 9.11 2.25 22.15
N GLU A 291 9.42 2.87 23.28
CA GLU A 291 8.43 3.58 24.11
C GLU A 291 7.73 4.71 23.35
N ASN A 292 8.46 5.48 22.54
CA ASN A 292 7.90 6.58 21.77
C ASN A 292 6.82 6.13 20.79
N LEU A 293 6.99 4.95 20.16
CA LEU A 293 5.95 4.37 19.29
C LEU A 293 4.74 3.97 20.11
N ARG A 294 4.95 3.30 21.24
CA ARG A 294 3.86 2.92 22.15
C ARG A 294 3.06 4.14 22.63
N GLN A 295 3.73 5.25 22.96
CA GLN A 295 3.10 6.51 23.35
C GLN A 295 2.23 7.08 22.23
N GLN A 296 2.70 7.07 20.98
CA GLN A 296 1.91 7.50 19.82
C GLN A 296 0.69 6.61 19.58
N THR A 297 0.85 5.29 19.66
CA THR A 297 -0.26 4.34 19.58
C THR A 297 -1.27 4.58 20.72
N GLN A 298 -0.79 4.79 21.95
CA GLN A 298 -1.65 5.10 23.10
C GLN A 298 -2.45 6.37 22.87
N GLN A 299 -1.83 7.44 22.38
CA GLN A 299 -2.53 8.69 22.10
C GLN A 299 -3.64 8.51 21.05
N ARG A 300 -3.36 7.77 19.97
CA ARG A 300 -4.37 7.46 18.94
C ARG A 300 -5.53 6.64 19.51
N VAL A 301 -5.26 5.67 20.39
CA VAL A 301 -6.28 4.89 21.09
C VAL A 301 -7.06 5.75 22.08
N ASP A 302 -6.41 6.66 22.78
CA ASP A 302 -7.05 7.58 23.71
C ASP A 302 -8.01 8.54 22.99
N GLU A 303 -7.61 9.09 21.85
CA GLU A 303 -8.44 9.94 21.00
C GLU A 303 -9.57 9.15 20.33
N GLY A 304 -9.29 7.95 19.80
CA GLY A 304 -10.21 7.18 18.97
C GLY A 304 -11.12 6.20 19.70
N PHE A 305 -10.83 5.85 20.97
CA PHE A 305 -11.56 4.83 21.71
C PHE A 305 -11.83 5.22 23.18
N SER A 306 -10.80 5.57 23.95
CA SER A 306 -10.97 5.90 25.38
C SER A 306 -11.79 7.18 25.57
N GLY A 307 -11.49 8.22 24.78
CA GLY A 307 -12.12 9.55 24.82
C GLY A 307 -11.51 10.53 25.82
N PHE A 308 -10.33 10.22 26.38
CA PHE A 308 -9.65 11.08 27.34
C PHE A 308 -8.14 10.79 27.36
N MET A 309 -7.34 11.79 27.69
CA MET A 309 -5.89 11.64 27.76
C MET A 309 -5.49 10.76 28.94
N SER A 310 -4.89 9.60 28.67
CA SER A 310 -4.39 8.71 29.73
C SER A 310 -3.21 9.35 30.45
N ALA A 311 -3.33 9.47 31.78
CA ALA A 311 -2.30 10.06 32.65
C ALA A 311 -2.32 9.40 34.04
N PRO A 312 -1.23 9.50 34.82
CA PRO A 312 -1.24 9.11 36.22
C PRO A 312 -2.15 10.03 37.05
N GLY A 313 -3.18 9.48 37.70
CA GLY A 313 -4.13 10.24 38.53
C GLY A 313 -5.39 10.69 37.79
N SER A 314 -6.50 10.86 38.52
CA SER A 314 -7.89 10.83 38.02
C SER A 314 -8.41 12.07 37.27
N ASN A 315 -7.57 13.03 36.90
CA ASN A 315 -7.99 14.19 36.09
C ASN A 315 -7.47 14.06 34.67
N SER A 316 -8.23 13.35 33.83
CA SER A 316 -7.94 13.21 32.41
C SER A 316 -8.75 14.21 31.59
N GLU A 317 -8.08 14.98 30.74
CA GLU A 317 -8.68 15.89 29.76
C GLU A 317 -9.52 15.10 28.74
N ILE A 318 -10.73 15.59 28.41
CA ILE A 318 -11.61 14.98 27.40
C ILE A 318 -11.08 15.31 25.99
N ILE A 319 -10.80 14.27 25.21
CA ILE A 319 -10.25 14.40 23.85
C ILE A 319 -10.97 13.45 22.89
N GLY A 320 -10.82 13.70 21.58
CA GLY A 320 -11.35 12.85 20.51
C GLY A 320 -12.80 12.42 20.72
N VAL A 321 -13.07 11.11 20.66
CA VAL A 321 -14.41 10.50 20.81
C VAL A 321 -15.11 10.85 22.13
N GLY A 322 -14.39 11.27 23.17
CA GLY A 322 -14.98 11.69 24.44
C GLY A 322 -15.83 12.95 24.32
N LYS A 323 -15.57 13.79 23.30
CA LYS A 323 -16.41 14.94 22.97
C LYS A 323 -17.76 14.55 22.34
N HIS A 324 -17.86 13.30 21.86
CA HIS A 324 -19.00 12.75 21.11
C HIS A 324 -19.75 11.65 21.90
N ARG A 325 -19.31 11.33 23.13
CA ARG A 325 -19.86 10.22 23.93
C ARG A 325 -20.24 10.67 25.35
N LYS A 326 -21.49 10.37 25.77
CA LYS A 326 -21.90 10.48 27.18
C LYS A 326 -21.39 9.26 27.96
N SER A 327 -20.20 9.41 28.56
CA SER A 327 -19.54 8.55 29.57
C SER A 327 -19.83 7.04 29.54
N PHE A 328 -18.90 6.28 28.95
CA PHE A 328 -18.64 4.87 29.30
C PHE A 328 -17.18 4.78 29.77
N PRO A 329 -16.90 4.15 30.93
CA PRO A 329 -15.53 4.05 31.43
C PRO A 329 -14.78 2.96 30.65
N VAL A 330 -13.96 3.38 29.69
CA VAL A 330 -12.82 2.57 29.23
C VAL A 330 -11.71 2.77 30.25
N HIS A 331 -11.10 1.69 30.71
CA HIS A 331 -9.98 1.71 31.65
C HIS A 331 -8.68 1.50 30.88
N PRO A 332 -7.93 2.58 30.55
CA PRO A 332 -6.58 2.44 30.04
C PRO A 332 -5.67 1.95 31.17
N ILE A 333 -5.02 0.81 30.96
CA ILE A 333 -4.08 0.24 31.94
C ILE A 333 -2.68 0.85 31.81
N THR A 334 -2.40 1.40 30.64
CA THR A 334 -1.17 2.10 30.27
C THR A 334 -1.47 3.57 29.98
N HIS A 335 -0.45 4.44 29.99
CA HIS A 335 -0.65 5.88 29.78
C HIS A 335 0.38 6.55 28.87
N THR A 336 0.08 7.74 28.37
CA THR A 336 0.93 8.50 27.43
C THR A 336 2.24 9.02 28.03
N LYS A 337 2.29 9.28 29.35
CA LYS A 337 3.50 9.80 30.02
C LYS A 337 4.64 8.78 30.10
N ASP A 338 5.87 9.27 30.28
CA ASP A 338 7.07 8.45 30.43
C ASP A 338 6.92 7.41 31.55
N GLY A 339 7.32 6.18 31.25
CA GLY A 339 7.15 5.06 32.16
C GLY A 339 5.70 4.57 32.30
N GLY A 340 4.80 5.00 31.41
CA GLY A 340 3.40 4.60 31.36
C GLY A 340 3.10 3.23 30.77
N ASP A 341 4.14 2.48 30.44
CA ASP A 341 4.04 1.09 30.05
C ASP A 341 3.83 0.17 31.27
N LEU A 342 3.45 -1.07 31.00
CA LEU A 342 2.95 -1.99 32.01
C LEU A 342 4.06 -2.52 32.94
N ARG A 343 3.97 -2.18 34.22
CA ARG A 343 4.91 -2.54 35.30
C ARG A 343 4.23 -3.39 36.37
N ALA A 344 4.93 -4.37 36.91
CA ALA A 344 4.41 -5.25 37.97
C ALA A 344 3.88 -4.49 39.20
N SER A 345 4.49 -3.35 39.56
CA SER A 345 4.02 -2.48 40.64
C SER A 345 2.63 -1.89 40.39
N SER A 346 2.35 -1.49 39.15
CA SER A 346 1.11 -0.82 38.75
C SER A 346 -0.09 -1.77 38.71
N LEU A 347 0.17 -3.08 38.64
CA LEU A 347 -0.85 -4.13 38.45
C LEU A 347 -1.33 -4.79 39.74
N ARG A 348 -0.61 -4.60 40.86
CA ARG A 348 -0.75 -5.42 42.08
C ARG A 348 -2.17 -5.45 42.65
N ASN A 349 -2.92 -4.37 42.52
CA ASN A 349 -4.28 -4.22 43.09
C ASN A 349 -5.35 -3.86 42.05
N LEU A 350 -5.06 -4.01 40.75
CA LEU A 350 -6.00 -3.62 39.71
C LEU A 350 -7.02 -4.77 39.47
N PRO A 351 -8.30 -4.61 39.85
CA PRO A 351 -9.32 -5.63 39.58
C PRO A 351 -9.65 -5.69 38.08
N LEU A 352 -10.10 -6.85 37.64
CA LEU A 352 -10.66 -7.09 36.30
C LEU A 352 -12.16 -7.32 36.51
N ASN A 353 -12.93 -6.25 36.38
CA ASN A 353 -14.39 -6.27 36.48
C ASN A 353 -14.95 -6.74 35.13
N THR A 354 -15.83 -7.72 35.15
CA THR A 354 -16.40 -8.31 33.93
C THR A 354 -17.30 -7.35 33.13
N ASN A 355 -17.75 -6.26 33.75
CA ASN A 355 -18.61 -5.25 33.11
C ASN A 355 -17.85 -4.08 32.48
N ASP A 356 -16.56 -3.94 32.79
CA ASP A 356 -15.73 -2.82 32.37
C ASP A 356 -15.00 -3.13 31.05
N TYR A 357 -14.57 -2.09 30.35
CA TYR A 357 -13.77 -2.20 29.12
C TYR A 357 -12.31 -1.87 29.41
N TYR A 358 -11.39 -2.74 29.01
CA TYR A 358 -9.96 -2.57 29.25
C TYR A 358 -9.21 -2.36 27.94
N ALA A 359 -8.49 -1.25 27.85
CA ALA A 359 -7.58 -0.94 26.76
C ALA A 359 -6.13 -1.01 27.26
N ILE A 360 -5.32 -1.89 26.66
CA ILE A 360 -3.95 -2.16 27.09
C ILE A 360 -3.00 -1.95 25.91
N VAL A 361 -2.29 -0.82 25.88
CA VAL A 361 -1.33 -0.52 24.79
C VAL A 361 0.09 -0.71 25.29
N ILE A 362 0.75 -1.77 24.84
CA ILE A 362 2.06 -2.19 25.34
C ILE A 362 3.07 -2.40 24.21
N LYS A 363 4.35 -2.19 24.52
CA LYS A 363 5.44 -2.51 23.58
C LYS A 363 5.69 -4.02 23.52
N LYS A 364 6.19 -4.51 22.38
CA LYS A 364 6.65 -5.90 22.20
C LYS A 364 7.95 -6.18 22.96
N ASN A 365 7.89 -6.16 24.29
CA ASN A 365 9.04 -6.40 25.17
C ASN A 365 8.77 -7.58 26.10
N ALA A 366 9.74 -8.48 26.22
CA ALA A 366 9.60 -9.71 27.00
C ALA A 366 9.24 -9.45 28.48
N SER A 367 9.80 -8.41 29.11
CA SER A 367 9.47 -8.11 30.51
C SER A 367 8.06 -7.57 30.67
N VAL A 368 7.61 -6.74 29.73
CA VAL A 368 6.27 -6.14 29.73
C VAL A 368 5.21 -7.22 29.48
N LEU A 369 5.43 -8.08 28.48
CA LEU A 369 4.55 -9.21 28.18
C LEU A 369 4.50 -10.24 29.32
N LYS A 370 5.64 -10.52 29.97
CA LYS A 370 5.65 -11.35 31.20
C LYS A 370 4.75 -10.75 32.29
N ASN A 371 4.82 -9.44 32.51
CA ASN A 371 4.00 -8.77 33.52
C ASN A 371 2.50 -8.86 33.17
N LEU A 372 2.14 -8.65 31.89
CA LEU A 372 0.77 -8.79 31.40
C LEU A 372 0.25 -10.22 31.61
N LEU A 373 1.00 -11.23 31.14
CA LEU A 373 0.62 -12.64 31.23
C LEU A 373 0.46 -13.09 32.69
N THR A 374 1.39 -12.69 33.56
CA THR A 374 1.32 -13.01 35.00
C THR A 374 0.14 -12.33 35.68
N TRP A 375 -0.17 -11.09 35.28
CA TRP A 375 -1.34 -10.37 35.77
C TRP A 375 -2.62 -11.08 35.35
N LEU A 376 -2.81 -11.37 34.07
CA LEU A 376 -4.00 -12.07 33.56
C LEU A 376 -4.15 -13.47 34.19
N TYR A 377 -3.08 -14.23 34.32
CA TYR A 377 -3.10 -15.57 34.93
C TYR A 377 -3.71 -15.58 36.33
N ALA A 378 -3.47 -14.54 37.14
CA ALA A 378 -4.03 -14.44 38.47
C ALA A 378 -5.55 -14.15 38.50
N ARG A 379 -6.19 -13.94 37.33
CA ARG A 379 -7.65 -13.82 37.16
C ARG A 379 -8.28 -15.05 36.50
N GLY A 380 -7.49 -16.02 36.08
CA GLY A 380 -8.00 -17.28 35.57
C GLY A 380 -8.58 -18.16 36.69
N GLU A 381 -9.44 -19.08 36.29
CA GLU A 381 -9.92 -20.18 37.12
C GLU A 381 -9.09 -21.43 36.86
N LYS A 382 -8.90 -22.26 37.88
CA LYS A 382 -8.10 -23.49 37.75
C LYS A 382 -8.82 -24.49 36.84
N ASP A 383 -8.15 -24.92 35.78
CA ASP A 383 -8.61 -25.95 34.85
C ASP A 383 -7.49 -26.97 34.60
N GLY A 384 -7.62 -28.14 35.23
CA GLY A 384 -6.54 -29.14 35.28
C GLY A 384 -5.25 -28.58 35.91
N GLU A 385 -4.16 -28.62 35.13
CA GLU A 385 -2.85 -28.05 35.52
C GLU A 385 -2.68 -26.56 35.17
N TYR A 386 -3.67 -25.96 34.50
CA TYR A 386 -3.59 -24.60 33.97
C TYR A 386 -4.57 -23.65 34.68
N GLN A 387 -4.45 -22.36 34.38
CA GLN A 387 -5.46 -21.34 34.69
C GLN A 387 -6.09 -20.91 33.38
N ILE A 388 -7.41 -20.75 33.35
CA ILE A 388 -8.15 -20.36 32.16
C ILE A 388 -9.17 -19.28 32.52
N ILE A 389 -9.24 -18.22 31.71
CA ILE A 389 -10.26 -17.17 31.80
C ILE A 389 -11.42 -17.58 30.90
N LYS A 390 -12.58 -17.79 31.53
CA LYS A 390 -13.81 -18.27 30.90
C LYS A 390 -14.78 -17.13 30.63
N ASN A 391 -15.52 -17.20 29.53
CA ASN A 391 -16.59 -16.25 29.16
C ASN A 391 -16.19 -14.75 29.12
N ILE A 392 -14.90 -14.44 28.91
CA ILE A 392 -14.42 -13.07 28.71
C ILE A 392 -13.66 -13.03 27.38
N PRO A 393 -14.28 -12.57 26.29
CA PRO A 393 -13.64 -12.52 24.98
C PRO A 393 -12.43 -11.56 24.95
N LEU A 394 -11.29 -12.08 24.51
CA LEU A 394 -10.05 -11.34 24.31
C LEU A 394 -9.86 -10.96 22.84
N LEU A 395 -9.52 -9.69 22.59
CA LEU A 395 -9.01 -9.24 21.29
C LEU A 395 -7.57 -8.74 21.44
N ILE A 396 -6.65 -9.32 20.67
CA ILE A 396 -5.27 -8.82 20.51
C ILE A 396 -5.10 -8.24 19.11
N ILE A 397 -4.70 -6.97 19.03
CA ILE A 397 -4.24 -6.30 17.83
C ILE A 397 -2.72 -6.23 17.86
N ASP A 398 -2.06 -6.75 16.83
CA ASP A 398 -0.61 -6.69 16.68
C ASP A 398 -0.22 -5.71 15.58
N ASP A 399 0.17 -4.49 15.95
CA ASP A 399 0.63 -3.46 15.01
C ASP A 399 2.09 -3.73 14.60
N GLU A 400 2.42 -3.61 13.32
CA GLU A 400 3.68 -4.10 12.74
C GLU A 400 3.91 -5.60 13.02
N ALA A 401 2.92 -6.44 12.70
CA ALA A 401 2.91 -7.88 13.00
C ALA A 401 4.05 -8.69 12.36
N ASP A 402 4.79 -8.10 11.43
CA ASP A 402 6.00 -8.67 10.82
C ASP A 402 7.26 -8.49 11.70
N TYR A 403 7.11 -7.81 12.84
CA TYR A 403 8.21 -7.43 13.72
C TYR A 403 7.98 -7.86 15.18
N ALA A 404 9.01 -8.52 15.74
CA ALA A 404 9.15 -9.02 17.11
C ALA A 404 8.17 -10.12 17.57
N SER A 405 6.93 -10.17 17.07
CA SER A 405 5.94 -11.20 17.43
C SER A 405 6.18 -12.55 16.76
N ILE A 406 6.85 -12.56 15.61
CA ILE A 406 7.25 -13.78 14.88
C ILE A 406 8.23 -14.62 15.70
N ASN A 407 8.11 -15.95 15.63
CA ASN A 407 9.08 -16.84 16.26
C ASN A 407 10.46 -16.78 15.57
N VAL A 408 11.42 -16.09 16.21
CA VAL A 408 12.79 -15.91 15.70
C VAL A 408 13.79 -16.97 16.20
N ASP A 409 13.43 -17.85 17.13
CA ASP A 409 14.37 -18.84 17.70
C ASP A 409 14.42 -20.14 16.89
N LYS A 410 15.62 -20.68 16.60
CA LYS A 410 15.84 -21.81 15.68
C LYS A 410 15.28 -23.13 16.19
N ASP A 411 15.42 -23.39 17.48
CA ASP A 411 15.14 -24.69 18.07
C ASP A 411 13.98 -24.62 19.07
N PHE A 412 13.61 -23.39 19.48
CA PHE A 412 12.60 -23.14 20.51
C PHE A 412 11.58 -22.08 20.12
N VAL A 413 10.66 -21.79 21.04
CA VAL A 413 9.71 -20.69 20.95
C VAL A 413 10.36 -19.44 21.54
N SER A 414 10.48 -18.38 20.74
CA SER A 414 11.04 -17.11 21.21
C SER A 414 10.20 -16.52 22.36
N ARG A 415 10.82 -15.83 23.31
CA ARG A 415 10.13 -15.35 24.53
C ARG A 415 8.91 -14.47 24.23
N ILE A 416 9.02 -13.55 23.28
CA ILE A 416 7.93 -12.63 22.93
C ILE A 416 6.78 -13.42 22.30
N ASN A 417 7.07 -14.22 21.27
CA ASN A 417 6.10 -15.07 20.61
C ASN A 417 5.39 -16.01 21.61
N GLY A 418 6.17 -16.68 22.46
CA GLY A 418 5.64 -17.58 23.49
C GLY A 418 4.73 -16.89 24.50
N TYR A 419 5.06 -15.68 24.96
CA TYR A 419 4.18 -14.94 25.87
C TYR A 419 2.88 -14.47 25.21
N ILE A 420 2.90 -14.10 23.91
CA ILE A 420 1.69 -13.76 23.17
C ILE A 420 0.81 -15.01 23.01
N ARG A 421 1.39 -16.11 22.53
CA ARG A 421 0.71 -17.41 22.35
C ARG A 421 0.13 -17.94 23.67
N SER A 422 0.86 -17.80 24.77
CA SER A 422 0.38 -18.20 26.11
C SER A 422 -0.69 -17.26 26.66
N THR A 423 -0.68 -15.98 26.26
CA THR A 423 -1.77 -15.04 26.60
C THR A 423 -3.06 -15.46 25.89
N LEU A 424 -2.97 -15.85 24.61
CA LEU A 424 -4.12 -16.36 23.86
C LEU A 424 -4.62 -17.69 24.45
N GLY A 425 -3.69 -18.61 24.77
CA GLY A 425 -4.00 -19.90 25.42
C GLY A 425 -4.56 -19.81 26.84
N LEU A 426 -4.56 -18.62 27.46
CA LEU A 426 -5.18 -18.36 28.76
C LEU A 426 -6.70 -18.16 28.66
N PHE A 427 -7.24 -17.87 27.47
CA PHE A 427 -8.65 -17.55 27.28
C PHE A 427 -9.37 -18.67 26.52
N GLU A 428 -10.63 -18.97 26.90
CA GLU A 428 -11.49 -19.84 26.08
C GLU A 428 -11.88 -19.18 24.75
N GLN A 429 -11.92 -17.85 24.73
CA GLN A 429 -12.43 -17.03 23.63
C GLN A 429 -11.39 -15.98 23.27
N SER A 430 -10.64 -16.18 22.20
CA SER A 430 -9.59 -15.25 21.80
C SER A 430 -9.50 -15.01 20.30
N ALA A 431 -9.21 -13.77 19.94
CA ALA A 431 -8.94 -13.33 18.59
C ALA A 431 -7.61 -12.59 18.54
N PHE A 432 -6.79 -12.92 17.55
CA PHE A 432 -5.54 -12.22 17.26
C PHE A 432 -5.58 -11.73 15.81
N ILE A 433 -5.27 -10.45 15.61
CA ILE A 433 -5.24 -9.84 14.29
C ILE A 433 -3.92 -9.10 14.12
N GLY A 434 -3.11 -9.57 13.18
CA GLY A 434 -1.89 -8.88 12.77
C GLY A 434 -2.18 -7.76 11.78
N TYR A 435 -1.67 -6.56 12.02
CA TYR A 435 -1.68 -5.46 11.05
C TYR A 435 -0.26 -5.25 10.52
N THR A 436 -0.09 -5.29 9.19
CA THR A 436 1.23 -5.10 8.58
C THR A 436 1.16 -4.54 7.16
N ALA A 437 2.24 -3.89 6.72
CA ALA A 437 2.46 -3.56 5.32
C ALA A 437 3.28 -4.64 4.58
N THR A 438 3.95 -5.51 5.33
CA THR A 438 5.00 -6.40 4.82
C THR A 438 4.77 -7.81 5.36
N PRO A 439 3.74 -8.53 4.89
CA PRO A 439 3.33 -9.82 5.45
C PRO A 439 4.30 -10.97 5.13
N PHE A 440 5.44 -10.70 4.48
CA PHE A 440 6.38 -11.71 3.99
C PHE A 440 6.78 -12.75 5.04
N ALA A 441 7.10 -12.31 6.26
CA ALA A 441 7.49 -13.24 7.31
C ALA A 441 6.29 -13.92 7.98
N ASN A 442 5.12 -13.29 7.96
CA ASN A 442 3.89 -13.83 8.55
C ASN A 442 3.36 -15.04 7.77
N ILE A 443 3.45 -15.03 6.44
CA ILE A 443 3.00 -16.13 5.58
C ILE A 443 3.93 -17.35 5.59
N PHE A 444 5.15 -17.22 6.14
CA PHE A 444 6.16 -18.29 6.25
C PHE A 444 6.37 -18.77 7.69
N MET A 445 5.43 -18.48 8.60
CA MET A 445 5.42 -19.10 9.92
C MET A 445 5.24 -20.62 9.79
N SER A 446 5.91 -21.38 10.66
CA SER A 446 5.88 -22.84 10.72
C SER A 446 4.48 -23.38 11.03
N ASP A 447 4.32 -24.72 11.07
CA ASP A 447 3.03 -25.40 11.32
C ASP A 447 2.19 -24.65 12.38
N PRO A 448 1.00 -24.15 12.00
CA PRO A 448 0.10 -23.43 12.90
C PRO A 448 -0.19 -24.15 14.22
N ASN A 449 -0.07 -25.47 14.26
CA ASN A 449 -0.41 -26.30 15.41
C ASN A 449 0.80 -26.78 16.25
N ASP A 450 2.02 -26.30 15.97
CA ASP A 450 3.23 -26.73 16.68
C ASP A 450 3.24 -26.26 18.15
N THR A 451 2.63 -27.07 19.01
CA THR A 451 2.39 -26.80 20.44
C THR A 451 2.86 -27.92 21.36
N GLU A 452 3.15 -29.11 20.82
CA GLU A 452 3.38 -30.32 21.61
C GLU A 452 4.70 -30.24 22.42
N GLY A 453 4.60 -30.43 23.74
CA GLY A 453 5.75 -30.44 24.65
C GLY A 453 6.40 -29.08 24.94
N LYS A 454 5.76 -27.96 24.56
CA LYS A 454 6.38 -26.62 24.55
C LYS A 454 5.78 -25.60 25.56
N ASP A 455 5.07 -26.07 26.58
CA ASP A 455 4.52 -25.19 27.63
C ASP A 455 5.59 -24.32 28.30
N ILE A 456 5.18 -23.10 28.69
CA ILE A 456 6.09 -22.12 29.28
C ILE A 456 5.97 -22.14 30.80
N ILE A 457 7.10 -22.11 31.50
CA ILE A 457 7.15 -21.97 32.95
C ILE A 457 7.66 -20.57 33.32
N ILE A 458 6.88 -19.84 34.12
CA ILE A 458 7.25 -18.53 34.65
C ILE A 458 7.05 -18.53 36.16
N ASP A 459 8.12 -18.31 36.91
CA ASP A 459 8.07 -18.20 38.38
C ASP A 459 7.36 -19.42 39.04
N GLY A 460 7.64 -20.62 38.53
CA GLY A 460 7.06 -21.89 39.00
C GLY A 460 5.63 -22.18 38.53
N LYS A 461 5.01 -21.29 37.75
CA LYS A 461 3.67 -21.46 37.18
C LYS A 461 3.76 -21.97 35.74
N LYS A 462 2.94 -22.95 35.39
CA LYS A 462 2.85 -23.55 34.06
C LYS A 462 1.79 -22.81 33.22
N PHE A 463 2.14 -22.45 32.00
CA PHE A 463 1.29 -21.76 31.04
C PHE A 463 1.17 -22.63 29.79
N ARG A 464 -0.07 -22.85 29.35
CA ARG A 464 -0.35 -23.55 28.10
C ARG A 464 0.15 -22.70 26.94
N LEU A 465 0.98 -23.28 26.07
CA LEU A 465 1.35 -22.62 24.82
C LEU A 465 0.19 -22.71 23.83
N GLY A 466 -0.35 -21.56 23.39
CA GLY A 466 -1.33 -21.50 22.32
C GLY A 466 -0.73 -21.80 20.94
N ASP A 467 -1.59 -21.96 19.94
CA ASP A 467 -1.20 -22.15 18.54
C ASP A 467 -0.36 -20.97 17.99
N GLU A 468 0.32 -21.18 16.86
CA GLU A 468 1.15 -20.15 16.22
C GLU A 468 0.29 -18.95 15.74
N LEU A 469 0.93 -17.79 15.59
CA LEU A 469 0.30 -16.53 15.18
C LEU A 469 0.00 -16.44 13.66
N PHE A 470 0.21 -17.53 12.92
CA PHE A 470 -0.07 -17.60 11.49
C PHE A 470 -1.55 -17.24 11.23
N PRO A 471 -1.88 -16.39 10.25
CA PRO A 471 -3.24 -15.91 9.99
C PRO A 471 -4.11 -16.97 9.30
N ARG A 472 -4.37 -18.07 10.00
CA ARG A 472 -4.98 -19.29 9.45
C ARG A 472 -6.46 -19.13 9.07
N ASP A 473 -7.18 -18.20 9.70
CA ASP A 473 -8.61 -18.03 9.50
C ASP A 473 -8.92 -17.06 8.35
N PHE A 474 -8.20 -15.93 8.27
CA PHE A 474 -8.39 -14.96 7.19
C PHE A 474 -7.19 -14.02 6.96
N ILE A 475 -7.07 -13.54 5.73
CA ILE A 475 -6.25 -12.37 5.36
C ILE A 475 -7.19 -11.35 4.71
N ILE A 476 -7.00 -10.06 4.98
CA ILE A 476 -7.70 -8.97 4.29
C ILE A 476 -6.68 -8.03 3.70
N ASN A 477 -6.79 -7.74 2.41
CA ASN A 477 -5.98 -6.73 1.74
C ASN A 477 -6.78 -5.43 1.65
N ILE A 478 -6.25 -4.37 2.25
CA ILE A 478 -6.80 -3.01 2.18
C ILE A 478 -6.04 -2.28 1.08
N PRO A 479 -6.65 -2.10 -0.11
CA PRO A 479 -6.02 -1.33 -1.17
C PRO A 479 -5.98 0.15 -0.76
N PRO A 480 -4.97 0.89 -1.22
CA PRO A 480 -4.87 2.30 -0.90
C PRO A 480 -5.87 3.11 -1.74
N PRO A 481 -6.38 4.24 -1.22
CA PRO A 481 -7.14 5.20 -2.02
C PRO A 481 -6.34 5.74 -3.22
N SER A 482 -7.03 6.19 -4.27
CA SER A 482 -6.40 6.79 -5.47
C SER A 482 -5.45 7.97 -5.18
N ASN A 483 -5.71 8.72 -4.10
CA ASN A 483 -4.89 9.87 -3.69
C ASN A 483 -3.68 9.51 -2.81
N TYR A 484 -3.44 8.22 -2.57
CA TYR A 484 -2.24 7.72 -1.92
C TYR A 484 -1.08 7.59 -2.91
N ILE A 485 0.12 8.01 -2.50
CA ILE A 485 1.35 7.85 -3.29
C ILE A 485 2.11 6.64 -2.76
N GLY A 486 1.99 5.51 -3.48
CA GLY A 486 2.72 4.26 -3.24
C GLY A 486 4.02 4.17 -4.00
N TYR A 487 4.69 3.01 -3.95
CA TYR A 487 5.96 2.83 -4.66
C TYR A 487 5.81 2.85 -6.18
N THR A 488 4.70 2.35 -6.74
CA THR A 488 4.42 2.40 -8.19
C THR A 488 4.37 3.83 -8.73
N LYS A 489 3.92 4.79 -7.92
CA LYS A 489 3.93 6.22 -8.26
C LYS A 489 5.28 6.91 -8.02
N VAL A 490 6.17 6.33 -7.22
CA VAL A 490 7.46 6.95 -6.86
C VAL A 490 8.60 6.40 -7.71
N PHE A 491 8.58 5.10 -8.01
CA PHE A 491 9.61 4.41 -8.75
C PHE A 491 9.00 3.79 -10.00
N ASP A 492 9.71 3.85 -11.12
CA ASP A 492 9.31 3.12 -12.34
C ASP A 492 9.37 1.62 -12.04
N THR A 493 8.23 1.00 -11.74
CA THR A 493 8.14 -0.44 -11.55
C THR A 493 8.17 -1.17 -12.89
N GLU A 494 8.42 -2.47 -12.89
CA GLU A 494 8.29 -3.29 -14.10
C GLU A 494 6.80 -3.55 -14.39
N THR A 495 6.03 -2.49 -14.59
CA THR A 495 4.82 -2.62 -15.40
C THR A 495 5.29 -2.84 -16.83
N TRP A 496 4.77 -3.90 -17.46
CA TRP A 496 5.00 -4.17 -18.87
C TRP A 496 4.75 -2.90 -19.70
N PRO A 497 5.41 -2.73 -20.86
CA PRO A 497 5.48 -1.48 -21.64
C PRO A 497 4.14 -0.90 -22.16
N GLU A 498 2.99 -1.35 -21.67
CA GLU A 498 1.64 -0.90 -22.05
C GLU A 498 0.82 -0.28 -20.91
N ALA A 499 1.31 -0.25 -19.66
CA ALA A 499 0.77 0.68 -18.67
C ALA A 499 1.61 1.97 -18.75
N GLU A 500 1.16 2.92 -19.57
CA GLU A 500 1.72 4.28 -19.72
C GLU A 500 1.53 5.15 -18.45
N GLU A 501 1.52 4.56 -17.24
CA GLU A 501 1.55 5.35 -16.01
C GLU A 501 3.01 5.69 -15.68
N GLU A 502 3.46 6.84 -16.20
CA GLU A 502 4.78 7.39 -15.86
C GLU A 502 4.86 7.71 -14.35
N SER A 503 5.96 7.32 -13.70
CA SER A 503 6.17 7.65 -12.29
C SER A 503 6.24 9.16 -12.07
N LEU A 504 5.98 9.58 -10.82
CA LEU A 504 6.12 10.97 -10.43
C LEU A 504 7.60 11.38 -10.43
N PRO A 505 7.97 12.56 -10.96
CA PRO A 505 9.34 13.06 -11.02
C PRO A 505 9.85 13.55 -9.65
N LEU A 506 9.89 12.64 -8.67
CA LEU A 506 10.25 12.90 -7.27
C LEU A 506 11.67 12.40 -6.94
N VAL A 507 12.14 11.37 -7.65
CA VAL A 507 13.39 10.68 -7.34
C VAL A 507 14.58 11.38 -8.01
N ASN A 508 15.64 11.58 -7.22
CA ASN A 508 16.92 12.15 -7.62
C ASN A 508 18.00 11.15 -7.22
N GLU A 509 18.67 10.59 -8.21
CA GLU A 509 19.81 9.71 -8.02
C GLU A 509 21.04 10.51 -7.57
N ILE A 510 21.77 10.00 -6.58
CA ILE A 510 22.97 10.63 -6.02
C ILE A 510 24.10 9.63 -5.78
N ASP A 511 25.34 10.06 -6.00
CA ASP A 511 26.57 9.26 -5.89
C ASP A 511 27.76 10.02 -5.23
N ASP A 512 27.60 11.32 -4.96
CA ASP A 512 28.66 12.23 -4.46
C ASP A 512 28.95 12.11 -2.95
N PHE A 513 28.17 11.30 -2.23
CA PHE A 513 28.20 11.22 -0.77
C PHE A 513 29.34 10.36 -0.23
N GLU A 514 29.86 9.40 -1.02
CA GLU A 514 30.82 8.38 -0.56
C GLU A 514 32.10 8.96 0.10
N PRO A 515 32.71 10.06 -0.40
CA PRO A 515 33.88 10.68 0.24
C PRO A 515 33.61 11.28 1.62
N TYR A 516 32.34 11.55 1.94
CA TYR A 516 31.92 12.21 3.18
C TYR A 516 31.30 11.21 4.17
N ILE A 517 30.43 10.34 3.64
CA ILE A 517 29.68 9.35 4.38
C ILE A 517 29.80 8.02 3.63
N PRO A 518 30.87 7.25 3.86
CA PRO A 518 31.04 5.97 3.18
C PRO A 518 29.86 5.04 3.43
N GLN A 519 29.36 4.34 2.41
CA GLN A 519 28.26 3.38 2.58
C GLN A 519 28.55 2.37 3.70
N THR A 520 29.80 1.91 3.78
CA THR A 520 30.28 1.06 4.86
C THR A 520 31.23 1.84 5.77
N HIS A 521 30.76 2.18 6.96
CA HIS A 521 31.58 2.81 8.00
C HIS A 521 31.33 2.15 9.37
N ARG A 522 32.30 2.30 10.27
CA ARG A 522 32.24 1.89 11.67
C ARG A 522 31.94 3.08 12.56
N LYS A 523 31.63 2.79 13.82
CA LYS A 523 31.28 3.82 14.81
C LYS A 523 32.39 4.86 14.99
N ASP A 524 33.63 4.40 15.01
CA ASP A 524 34.81 5.17 15.40
C ASP A 524 35.69 5.56 14.19
N ASP A 525 35.17 5.41 12.97
CA ASP A 525 35.83 5.91 11.75
C ASP A 525 35.83 7.45 11.72
N ASP A 526 36.67 8.03 10.87
CA ASP A 526 36.79 9.49 10.72
C ASP A 526 35.44 10.11 10.32
N LEU A 527 34.95 11.01 11.18
CA LEU A 527 33.67 11.68 11.00
C LEU A 527 33.75 12.74 9.89
N PRO A 528 32.65 12.99 9.14
CA PRO A 528 32.66 13.94 8.03
C PRO A 528 33.10 15.34 8.49
N ALA A 529 33.98 15.95 7.70
CA ALA A 529 34.41 17.34 7.90
C ALA A 529 33.41 18.36 7.32
N ALA A 530 32.72 17.98 6.24
CA ALA A 530 31.75 18.80 5.51
C ALA A 530 30.55 17.96 5.05
N LEU A 531 29.52 18.61 4.52
CA LEU A 531 28.35 17.95 3.94
C LEU A 531 28.64 17.54 2.49
N PRO A 532 28.04 16.44 1.99
CA PRO A 532 27.95 16.18 0.55
C PRO A 532 27.24 17.33 -0.17
N PRO A 533 27.70 17.75 -1.36
CA PRO A 533 27.00 18.72 -2.21
C PRO A 533 25.52 18.38 -2.44
N SER A 534 25.17 17.11 -2.64
CA SER A 534 23.77 16.67 -2.79
C SER A 534 22.93 16.88 -1.54
N LEU A 535 23.52 16.77 -0.35
CA LEU A 535 22.80 17.03 0.90
C LEU A 535 22.56 18.53 1.10
N GLU A 536 23.52 19.37 0.74
CA GLU A 536 23.32 20.83 0.70
C GLU A 536 22.20 21.21 -0.27
N TYR A 537 22.23 20.63 -1.47
CA TYR A 537 21.18 20.80 -2.50
C TYR A 537 19.80 20.35 -1.99
N ALA A 538 19.72 19.21 -1.30
CA ALA A 538 18.48 18.72 -0.71
C ALA A 538 17.92 19.68 0.37
N VAL A 539 18.79 20.33 1.17
CA VAL A 539 18.35 21.34 2.13
C VAL A 539 17.85 22.60 1.44
N TYR A 540 18.47 23.03 0.33
CA TYR A 540 17.92 24.12 -0.50
C TYR A 540 16.52 23.79 -1.05
N CYS A 541 16.34 22.57 -1.56
CA CYS A 541 15.02 22.08 -1.95
C CYS A 541 14.03 22.21 -0.79
N PHE A 542 14.39 21.78 0.42
CA PHE A 542 13.49 21.85 1.57
C PHE A 542 13.09 23.29 1.96
N ILE A 543 14.01 24.25 1.86
CA ILE A 543 13.70 25.68 2.06
C ILE A 543 12.66 26.15 1.03
N ILE A 544 12.86 25.81 -0.25
CA ILE A 544 11.93 26.14 -1.34
C ILE A 544 10.56 25.51 -1.09
N VAL A 545 10.50 24.23 -0.71
CA VAL A 545 9.21 23.56 -0.40
C VAL A 545 8.47 24.30 0.71
N CYS A 546 9.16 24.67 1.79
CA CYS A 546 8.54 25.40 2.89
C CYS A 546 7.98 26.75 2.40
N ALA A 547 8.71 27.47 1.56
CA ALA A 547 8.27 28.75 0.99
C ALA A 547 7.06 28.59 0.05
N VAL A 548 7.07 27.57 -0.83
CA VAL A 548 5.92 27.25 -1.70
C VAL A 548 4.68 26.93 -0.88
N ARG A 549 4.81 26.14 0.20
CA ARG A 549 3.68 25.79 1.06
C ARG A 549 3.13 27.02 1.80
N ILE A 550 3.98 27.95 2.22
CA ILE A 550 3.53 29.24 2.76
C ILE A 550 2.79 30.05 1.69
N ALA A 551 3.32 30.12 0.45
CA ALA A 551 2.68 30.80 -0.66
C ALA A 551 1.28 30.23 -1.00
N ARG A 552 1.09 28.92 -0.79
CA ARG A 552 -0.20 28.21 -0.89
C ARG A 552 -1.11 28.36 0.34
N GLY A 553 -0.77 29.23 1.30
CA GLY A 553 -1.57 29.49 2.49
C GLY A 553 -1.49 28.42 3.59
N ARG A 554 -0.47 27.55 3.58
CA ARG A 554 -0.32 26.42 4.52
C ARG A 554 0.77 26.65 5.57
N GLU A 555 0.95 27.89 6.00
CA GLU A 555 2.02 28.26 6.93
C GLU A 555 1.91 27.58 8.31
N LYS A 556 0.70 27.17 8.72
CA LYS A 556 0.45 26.48 10.01
C LYS A 556 0.59 24.96 9.94
N GLU A 557 0.79 24.39 8.76
CA GLU A 557 1.00 22.94 8.63
C GLU A 557 2.44 22.56 8.99
N HIS A 558 2.64 21.31 9.45
CA HIS A 558 3.97 20.78 9.66
C HIS A 558 4.70 20.56 8.32
N ASN A 559 6.02 20.76 8.33
CA ASN A 559 6.94 20.50 7.24
C ASN A 559 8.08 19.65 7.78
N SER A 560 8.41 18.54 7.13
CA SER A 560 9.57 17.75 7.56
C SER A 560 10.47 17.34 6.40
N MET A 561 11.76 17.28 6.71
CA MET A 561 12.79 16.67 5.90
C MET A 561 13.40 15.50 6.67
N LEU A 562 13.55 14.35 6.02
CA LEU A 562 14.21 13.17 6.57
C LEU A 562 15.64 13.11 6.07
N VAL A 563 16.62 13.02 6.98
CA VAL A 563 18.02 12.72 6.65
C VAL A 563 18.42 11.41 7.33
N HIS A 564 18.66 10.38 6.52
CA HIS A 564 18.96 9.03 6.98
C HIS A 564 20.25 8.50 6.37
N VAL A 565 21.33 8.63 7.14
CA VAL A 565 22.71 8.41 6.65
C VAL A 565 23.49 7.36 7.44
N SER A 566 23.13 7.08 8.69
CA SER A 566 23.86 6.13 9.55
C SER A 566 22.98 5.56 10.67
N TRP A 567 23.36 4.40 11.21
CA TRP A 567 22.78 3.86 12.44
C TRP A 567 23.52 4.32 13.72
N TYR A 568 24.71 4.91 13.58
CA TYR A 568 25.52 5.30 14.74
C TYR A 568 25.13 6.69 15.23
N VAL A 569 24.87 6.79 16.53
CA VAL A 569 24.48 8.05 17.19
C VAL A 569 25.50 9.17 16.95
N ILE A 570 26.79 8.86 16.97
CA ILE A 570 27.86 9.86 16.77
C ILE A 570 27.85 10.45 15.35
N TRP A 571 27.60 9.62 14.34
CA TRP A 571 27.48 10.03 12.93
C TRP A 571 26.22 10.89 12.73
N ILE A 572 25.08 10.46 13.27
CA ILE A 572 23.83 11.22 13.26
C ILE A 572 24.03 12.60 13.87
N ASN A 573 24.67 12.67 15.05
CA ASN A 573 24.91 13.92 15.74
C ASN A 573 25.87 14.84 14.96
N ARG A 574 26.92 14.27 14.36
CA ARG A 574 27.86 15.02 13.53
C ARG A 574 27.17 15.63 12.31
N VAL A 575 26.39 14.84 11.57
CA VAL A 575 25.68 15.33 10.39
C VAL A 575 24.65 16.40 10.77
N ALA A 576 23.92 16.21 11.88
CA ALA A 576 23.00 17.24 12.39
C ALA A 576 23.72 18.56 12.74
N LEU A 577 24.90 18.48 13.37
CA LEU A 577 25.73 19.65 13.66
C LEU A 577 26.15 20.39 12.38
N LEU A 578 26.61 19.64 11.37
CA LEU A 578 27.04 20.19 10.09
C LEU A 578 25.89 20.87 9.35
N ILE A 579 24.72 20.21 9.27
CA ILE A 579 23.51 20.80 8.66
C ILE A 579 23.11 22.07 9.42
N ASN A 580 23.08 22.04 10.75
CA ASN A 580 22.67 23.21 11.53
C ASN A 580 23.62 24.40 11.35
N THR A 581 24.94 24.12 11.33
CA THR A 581 25.97 25.14 11.11
C THR A 581 25.84 25.76 9.73
N TRP A 582 25.70 24.94 8.70
CA TRP A 582 25.54 25.39 7.31
C TRP A 582 24.23 26.15 7.10
N LEU A 583 23.11 25.62 7.62
CA LEU A 583 21.79 26.24 7.52
C LEU A 583 21.75 27.62 8.20
N SER A 584 22.45 27.78 9.32
CA SER A 584 22.53 29.09 10.00
C SER A 584 23.16 30.15 9.10
N ALA A 585 24.25 29.82 8.38
CA ALA A 585 24.87 30.72 7.42
C ALA A 585 23.96 31.04 6.21
N VAL A 586 23.18 30.04 5.76
CA VAL A 586 22.16 30.23 4.71
C VAL A 586 21.05 31.17 5.18
N LYS A 587 20.52 30.99 6.40
CA LYS A 587 19.50 31.87 6.99
C LYS A 587 19.98 33.32 7.06
N ASP A 588 21.19 33.55 7.57
CA ASP A 588 21.78 34.89 7.64
C ASP A 588 21.90 35.52 6.24
N SER A 589 22.35 34.75 5.26
CA SER A 589 22.48 35.22 3.87
C SER A 589 21.12 35.63 3.27
N ILE A 590 20.07 34.82 3.45
CA ILE A 590 18.71 35.12 2.98
C ILE A 590 18.13 36.35 3.69
N ARG A 591 18.43 36.52 4.98
CA ARG A 591 17.93 37.63 5.79
C ARG A 591 18.50 38.97 5.36
N TYR A 592 19.80 39.03 5.05
CA TYR A 592 20.50 40.29 4.77
C TYR A 592 20.72 40.59 3.29
N ASP A 593 20.71 39.59 2.39
CA ASP A 593 20.98 39.78 0.96
C ASP A 593 20.12 38.88 0.05
N GLN A 594 18.87 39.29 -0.19
CA GLN A 594 17.93 38.58 -1.06
C GLN A 594 18.30 38.62 -2.57
N GLY A 595 19.37 39.33 -2.96
CA GLY A 595 19.94 39.31 -4.32
C GLY A 595 21.30 38.61 -4.41
N GLY A 596 21.79 38.10 -3.28
CA GLY A 596 23.13 37.53 -3.12
C GLY A 596 23.32 36.16 -3.75
N ALA A 597 24.50 35.57 -3.52
CA ALA A 597 24.86 34.27 -4.09
C ALA A 597 23.88 33.16 -3.69
N VAL A 598 23.48 33.09 -2.42
CA VAL A 598 22.53 32.07 -1.92
C VAL A 598 21.15 32.20 -2.56
N ALA A 599 20.64 33.43 -2.72
CA ALA A 599 19.36 33.67 -3.37
C ALA A 599 19.40 33.28 -4.86
N LYS A 600 20.52 33.52 -5.54
CA LYS A 600 20.75 33.05 -6.92
C LYS A 600 20.77 31.52 -6.99
N THR A 601 21.47 30.85 -6.07
CA THR A 601 21.47 29.38 -5.99
C THR A 601 20.06 28.83 -5.76
N LEU A 602 19.28 29.41 -4.84
CA LEU A 602 17.88 29.01 -4.63
C LEU A 602 17.03 29.20 -5.89
N LYS A 603 17.25 30.27 -6.65
CA LYS A 603 16.58 30.51 -7.95
C LYS A 603 16.97 29.46 -8.99
N GLU A 604 18.25 29.10 -9.07
CA GLU A 604 18.74 28.05 -9.97
C GLU A 604 18.13 26.69 -9.60
N VAL A 605 18.07 26.35 -8.30
CA VAL A 605 17.38 25.15 -7.81
C VAL A 605 15.90 25.19 -8.17
N TRP A 606 15.23 26.33 -8.01
CA TRP A 606 13.83 26.52 -8.41
C TRP A 606 13.61 26.24 -9.90
N GLU A 607 14.41 26.88 -10.75
CA GLU A 607 14.30 26.77 -12.21
C GLU A 607 14.57 25.35 -12.71
N LYS A 608 15.50 24.64 -12.07
CA LYS A 608 15.85 23.26 -12.42
C LYS A 608 14.85 22.23 -11.86
N GLU A 609 14.45 22.38 -10.61
CA GLU A 609 13.70 21.34 -9.90
C GLU A 609 12.20 21.53 -9.91
N TYR A 610 11.66 22.74 -9.98
CA TYR A 610 10.24 22.98 -9.70
C TYR A 610 9.49 23.67 -10.82
N LYS A 611 10.15 24.55 -11.60
CA LYS A 611 9.51 25.28 -12.70
C LYS A 611 8.85 24.32 -13.69
N GLY A 612 7.54 24.44 -13.86
CA GLY A 612 6.73 23.61 -14.76
C GLY A 612 6.44 22.18 -14.26
N ARG A 613 6.96 21.76 -13.10
CA ARG A 613 6.71 20.41 -12.56
C ARG A 613 5.31 20.23 -12.00
N THR A 614 4.66 21.30 -11.55
CA THR A 614 3.28 21.22 -11.01
C THR A 614 2.33 20.58 -12.01
N HIS A 615 2.43 20.96 -13.29
CA HIS A 615 1.59 20.39 -14.35
C HIS A 615 1.89 18.90 -14.57
N VAL A 616 3.17 18.53 -14.68
CA VAL A 616 3.58 17.13 -14.88
C VAL A 616 3.07 16.25 -13.74
N VAL A 617 3.20 16.72 -12.50
CA VAL A 617 2.70 15.96 -11.34
C VAL A 617 1.18 15.91 -11.31
N ALA A 618 0.48 17.00 -11.59
CA ALA A 618 -0.98 17.01 -11.64
C ALA A 618 -1.52 15.99 -12.66
N GLU A 619 -0.90 15.88 -13.83
CA GLU A 619 -1.27 14.92 -14.87
C GLU A 619 -1.01 13.47 -14.45
N ARG A 620 0.17 13.20 -13.86
CA ARG A 620 0.58 11.83 -13.45
C ARG A 620 0.01 11.36 -12.12
N LEU A 621 -0.64 12.22 -11.34
CA LEU A 621 -1.20 11.85 -10.03
C LEU A 621 -2.37 10.87 -10.11
N GLY A 622 -3.07 10.83 -11.25
CA GLY A 622 -4.28 10.01 -11.45
C GLY A 622 -5.51 10.52 -10.69
N TYR A 623 -5.46 11.73 -10.13
CA TYR A 623 -6.60 12.44 -9.53
C TYR A 623 -6.34 13.95 -9.52
N ASP A 624 -7.40 14.74 -9.56
CA ASP A 624 -7.30 16.20 -9.48
C ASP A 624 -7.11 16.67 -8.03
N ASP A 625 -5.95 17.26 -7.74
CA ASP A 625 -5.73 17.99 -6.47
C ASP A 625 -5.73 19.51 -6.71
N PRO A 626 -6.85 20.20 -6.46
CA PRO A 626 -6.99 21.63 -6.72
C PRO A 626 -6.06 22.51 -5.87
N ARG A 627 -5.42 21.92 -4.84
CA ARG A 627 -4.49 22.62 -3.95
C ARG A 627 -3.07 22.69 -4.52
N LEU A 628 -2.79 22.00 -5.64
CA LEU A 628 -1.53 22.12 -6.36
C LEU A 628 -1.55 23.38 -7.22
N ILE A 629 -1.10 24.50 -6.65
CA ILE A 629 -0.98 25.78 -7.38
C ILE A 629 0.40 25.90 -7.97
N ASP A 630 0.47 26.12 -9.28
CA ASP A 630 1.72 26.48 -9.92
C ASP A 630 2.11 27.93 -9.58
N HIS A 631 3.34 28.12 -9.12
CA HIS A 631 3.88 29.39 -8.70
C HIS A 631 5.07 29.79 -9.56
N ASP A 632 5.33 31.09 -9.70
CA ASP A 632 6.56 31.61 -10.29
C ASP A 632 7.57 32.00 -9.20
N TRP A 633 8.85 32.16 -9.58
CA TRP A 633 9.92 32.49 -8.63
C TRP A 633 9.62 33.76 -7.82
N ASP A 634 9.13 34.81 -8.49
CA ASP A 634 8.86 36.11 -7.87
C ASP A 634 7.71 36.05 -6.84
N GLU A 635 6.85 35.03 -6.92
CA GLU A 635 5.78 34.78 -5.95
C GLU A 635 6.26 34.06 -4.70
N ILE A 636 7.35 33.28 -4.81
CA ILE A 636 7.91 32.48 -3.71
C ILE A 636 8.99 33.27 -2.97
N LEU A 637 9.74 34.11 -3.68
CA LEU A 637 10.83 34.93 -3.16
C LEU A 637 10.48 35.65 -1.83
N PRO A 638 9.30 36.28 -1.66
CA PRO A 638 8.93 36.94 -0.41
C PRO A 638 8.86 36.02 0.81
N PHE A 639 8.60 34.72 0.60
CA PHE A 639 8.39 33.74 1.66
C PHE A 639 9.66 32.97 2.06
N LEU A 640 10.76 33.10 1.32
CA LEU A 640 12.00 32.35 1.59
C LEU A 640 12.60 32.65 2.97
N CYS A 641 12.59 33.91 3.38
CA CYS A 641 13.11 34.30 4.71
C CYS A 641 12.24 33.68 5.82
N GLN A 642 10.93 33.85 5.75
CA GLN A 642 9.98 33.26 6.71
C GLN A 642 10.12 31.73 6.77
N ALA A 643 10.24 31.08 5.62
CA ALA A 643 10.44 29.63 5.52
C ALA A 643 11.74 29.18 6.19
N ALA A 644 12.87 29.81 5.83
CA ALA A 644 14.18 29.44 6.34
C ALA A 644 14.29 29.65 7.86
N GLU A 645 13.77 30.76 8.39
CA GLU A 645 13.80 31.04 9.84
C GLU A 645 13.10 29.95 10.66
N LYS A 646 11.94 29.46 10.18
CA LYS A 646 11.13 28.44 10.85
C LYS A 646 11.79 27.06 10.93
N ILE A 647 12.80 26.77 10.10
CA ILE A 647 13.40 25.43 10.03
C ILE A 647 14.31 25.17 11.23
N GLU A 648 14.06 24.07 11.94
CA GLU A 648 14.93 23.54 13.00
C GLU A 648 15.60 22.23 12.57
N VAL A 649 16.83 21.98 13.03
CA VAL A 649 17.50 20.69 12.83
C VAL A 649 17.39 19.87 14.12
N ARG A 650 16.98 18.60 14.05
CA ARG A 650 16.88 17.72 15.22
C ARG A 650 17.59 16.40 15.00
N ALA A 651 18.43 16.00 15.96
CA ALA A 651 19.08 14.70 15.98
C ALA A 651 18.19 13.67 16.71
N VAL A 652 17.57 12.75 15.97
CA VAL A 652 16.58 11.80 16.50
C VAL A 652 17.25 10.48 16.88
N HIS A 653 17.69 10.37 18.14
CA HIS A 653 18.37 9.18 18.68
C HIS A 653 18.03 8.88 20.16
N GLY A 654 18.65 7.84 20.74
CA GLY A 654 18.36 7.35 22.10
C GLY A 654 19.31 7.79 23.21
N ALA A 655 20.44 8.43 22.89
CA ALA A 655 21.40 8.89 23.89
C ALA A 655 20.93 10.16 24.62
N GLN A 656 21.18 10.26 25.93
CA GLN A 656 20.62 11.30 26.79
C GLN A 656 21.55 12.46 27.15
N ARG A 657 22.86 12.47 26.81
CA ARG A 657 23.79 13.61 27.02
C ARG A 657 25.20 13.34 26.44
N GLY A 658 26.00 14.40 26.30
CA GLY A 658 27.45 14.33 26.04
C GLY A 658 27.88 14.38 24.57
N LEU A 659 26.98 14.79 23.67
CA LEU A 659 27.28 14.93 22.25
C LEU A 659 27.35 16.42 21.85
N PRO A 660 28.14 16.78 20.82
CA PRO A 660 28.32 18.17 20.39
C PRO A 660 27.04 18.90 19.97
N TYR A 661 26.07 18.19 19.39
CA TYR A 661 24.76 18.72 19.04
C TYR A 661 23.71 18.27 20.06
N ASP A 662 22.99 19.20 20.67
CA ASP A 662 22.14 18.95 21.83
C ASP A 662 20.63 18.97 21.54
N ASN A 663 20.20 19.49 20.38
CA ASN A 663 18.80 19.47 19.97
C ASN A 663 18.35 18.05 19.57
N THR A 664 17.96 17.28 20.59
CA THR A 664 17.53 15.88 20.52
C THR A 664 16.09 15.70 20.98
N THR A 665 15.36 16.81 21.09
CA THR A 665 13.97 16.86 21.55
C THR A 665 13.09 15.92 20.72
N PRO A 666 12.27 15.06 21.36
CA PRO A 666 11.34 14.20 20.64
C PRO A 666 10.46 15.00 19.67
N LEU A 667 10.13 14.39 18.53
CA LEU A 667 9.16 14.95 17.60
C LEU A 667 7.75 14.77 18.18
N ASN A 668 7.22 15.84 18.77
CA ASN A 668 5.83 15.93 19.22
C ASN A 668 5.12 17.06 18.48
N TYR A 669 4.42 16.72 17.40
CA TYR A 669 3.77 17.71 16.53
C TYR A 669 2.62 18.46 17.21
N HIS A 670 1.98 17.87 18.23
CA HIS A 670 0.84 18.47 18.94
C HIS A 670 1.21 19.67 19.82
N GLU A 671 2.49 19.88 20.11
CA GLU A 671 2.97 21.04 20.88
C GLU A 671 3.15 22.29 19.98
N TYR A 672 2.87 22.20 18.67
CA TYR A 672 3.14 23.25 17.69
C TYR A 672 1.86 23.67 16.96
N ASP A 673 1.06 24.53 17.57
CA ASP A 673 -0.19 25.08 16.99
C ASP A 673 0.02 25.81 15.64
N ASN A 674 1.22 26.37 15.44
CA ASN A 674 1.60 27.06 14.21
C ASN A 674 2.41 26.18 13.24
N GLY A 675 2.41 24.87 13.42
CA GLY A 675 3.17 23.94 12.60
C GLY A 675 4.67 23.93 12.88
N LEU A 676 5.32 22.81 12.63
CA LEU A 676 6.75 22.58 12.87
C LEU A 676 7.45 22.37 11.54
N SER A 677 8.49 23.16 11.24
CA SER A 677 9.39 22.93 10.10
C SER A 677 10.69 22.31 10.58
N VAL A 678 10.94 21.03 10.27
CA VAL A 678 12.05 20.29 10.89
C VAL A 678 12.85 19.43 9.92
N ILE A 679 14.17 19.50 10.01
CA ILE A 679 15.10 18.53 9.42
C ILE A 679 15.40 17.47 10.49
N ALA A 680 14.79 16.31 10.36
CA ALA A 680 14.98 15.17 11.25
C ALA A 680 16.14 14.31 10.76
N VAL A 681 17.28 14.39 11.46
CA VAL A 681 18.48 13.59 11.18
C VAL A 681 18.49 12.38 12.10
N GLY A 682 18.47 11.16 11.56
CA GLY A 682 18.42 9.98 12.41
C GLY A 682 18.64 8.65 11.71
N GLY A 683 18.59 7.60 12.53
CA GLY A 683 18.84 6.21 12.12
C GLY A 683 17.64 5.33 12.44
N ASN A 684 17.84 4.25 13.19
CA ASN A 684 16.79 3.24 13.47
C ASN A 684 15.50 3.79 14.10
N LYS A 685 15.58 4.89 14.88
CA LYS A 685 14.40 5.53 15.47
C LYS A 685 13.47 6.19 14.43
N LEU A 686 14.02 6.63 13.29
CA LEU A 686 13.24 7.17 12.16
C LEU A 686 12.84 6.08 11.15
N SER A 687 13.47 4.91 11.23
CA SER A 687 13.23 3.80 10.31
C SER A 687 11.88 3.11 10.49
N ARG A 688 11.33 3.04 11.72
CA ARG A 688 10.11 2.27 12.04
C ARG A 688 9.13 3.05 12.94
N GLY A 689 7.84 2.96 12.61
CA GLY A 689 6.64 3.52 13.26
C GLY A 689 6.63 4.97 13.78
N LEU A 690 7.65 5.80 13.56
CA LEU A 690 7.57 7.24 13.81
C LEU A 690 6.95 7.95 12.58
N THR A 691 5.82 8.63 12.77
CA THR A 691 5.21 9.46 11.73
C THR A 691 5.97 10.78 11.58
N LEU A 692 6.29 11.17 10.34
CA LEU A 692 6.85 12.47 9.98
C LEU A 692 5.77 13.28 9.27
N GLU A 693 5.09 14.14 10.00
CA GLU A 693 4.01 14.98 9.45
C GLU A 693 4.58 15.98 8.44
N GLY A 694 3.91 16.09 7.29
CA GLY A 694 4.30 16.99 6.20
C GLY A 694 5.68 16.70 5.59
N LEU A 695 6.09 15.42 5.54
CA LEU A 695 7.36 15.03 4.92
C LEU A 695 7.36 15.38 3.43
N SER A 696 8.30 16.25 3.03
CA SER A 696 8.43 16.71 1.65
C SER A 696 9.78 16.40 1.01
N VAL A 697 10.88 16.41 1.78
CA VAL A 697 12.22 16.08 1.27
C VAL A 697 12.79 14.91 2.05
N SER A 698 13.32 13.90 1.35
CA SER A 698 13.99 12.76 1.95
C SER A 698 15.39 12.60 1.35
N TYR A 699 16.41 12.56 2.19
CA TYR A 699 17.79 12.23 1.82
C TYR A 699 18.15 10.91 2.50
N PHE A 700 18.22 9.84 1.71
CA PHE A 700 18.22 8.47 2.20
C PHE A 700 19.34 7.67 1.53
N LEU A 701 20.42 7.43 2.28
CA LEU A 701 21.60 6.71 1.78
C LEU A 701 21.68 5.28 2.32
N ARG A 702 21.05 5.03 3.45
CA ARG A 702 21.24 3.78 4.17
C ARG A 702 20.25 2.72 3.71
N ALA A 703 20.80 1.65 3.18
CA ALA A 703 20.02 0.47 2.83
C ALA A 703 20.04 -0.60 3.94
N THR A 704 18.97 -1.39 4.01
CA THR A 704 18.93 -2.67 4.71
C THR A 704 18.73 -3.74 3.66
N LYS A 705 19.34 -4.91 3.88
CA LYS A 705 19.17 -6.06 2.99
C LYS A 705 17.77 -6.66 3.06
N PHE A 706 16.96 -6.32 4.07
CA PHE A 706 15.67 -6.98 4.33
C PHE A 706 14.48 -6.23 3.74
N TYR A 707 13.59 -6.90 3.00
CA TYR A 707 12.43 -6.28 2.33
C TYR A 707 11.49 -5.65 3.34
N ASP A 708 11.15 -6.43 4.37
CA ASP A 708 10.24 -6.05 5.44
C ASP A 708 10.64 -4.72 6.11
N THR A 709 11.93 -4.49 6.21
CA THR A 709 12.50 -3.33 6.87
C THR A 709 12.69 -2.19 5.88
N LEU A 710 13.07 -2.46 4.64
CA LEU A 710 13.31 -1.42 3.64
C LEU A 710 12.00 -0.73 3.23
N LEU A 711 10.94 -1.49 2.92
CA LEU A 711 9.63 -0.89 2.60
C LEU A 711 9.09 -0.02 3.74
N GLN A 712 9.22 -0.48 4.98
CA GLN A 712 8.79 0.28 6.15
C GLN A 712 9.62 1.55 6.39
N MET A 713 10.85 1.62 5.86
CA MET A 713 11.69 2.82 5.92
C MET A 713 11.31 3.87 4.88
N GLY A 714 10.57 3.50 3.82
CA GLY A 714 10.07 4.41 2.78
C GLY A 714 9.00 5.37 3.30
N ARG A 715 9.39 6.38 4.09
CA ARG A 715 8.47 7.37 4.67
C ARG A 715 7.90 8.33 3.65
N TRP A 716 8.51 8.40 2.46
CA TRP A 716 8.03 9.21 1.34
C TRP A 716 6.76 8.66 0.69
N PHE A 717 6.36 7.42 0.97
CA PHE A 717 5.02 6.94 0.64
C PHE A 717 3.95 7.59 1.54
N GLY A 718 2.71 7.67 1.08
CA GLY A 718 1.60 8.25 1.84
C GLY A 718 0.86 9.37 1.12
N TYR A 719 -0.04 10.04 1.85
CA TYR A 719 -0.82 11.16 1.35
C TYR A 719 0.06 12.43 1.23
N ARG A 720 0.00 13.14 0.11
CA ARG A 720 0.79 14.36 -0.20
C ARG A 720 -0.05 15.50 -0.73
N SER A 721 -1.24 15.62 -0.18
CA SER A 721 -2.25 16.48 -0.75
C SER A 721 -1.88 17.97 -0.72
N GLY A 722 -1.86 18.59 -1.89
CA GLY A 722 -1.47 19.98 -2.17
C GLY A 722 0.02 20.29 -2.08
N TYR A 723 0.88 19.27 -1.99
CA TYR A 723 2.34 19.46 -2.04
C TYR A 723 3.12 18.28 -2.66
N ALA A 724 2.44 17.36 -3.36
CA ALA A 724 3.09 16.23 -4.04
C ALA A 724 4.14 16.69 -5.07
N ASP A 725 3.85 17.78 -5.79
CA ASP A 725 4.68 18.35 -6.84
C ASP A 725 6.03 18.88 -6.35
N VAL A 726 6.09 19.27 -5.09
CA VAL A 726 7.29 19.78 -4.44
C VAL A 726 8.04 18.71 -3.63
N CYS A 727 7.58 17.45 -3.61
CA CYS A 727 8.25 16.39 -2.87
C CYS A 727 9.52 15.89 -3.58
N ARG A 728 10.62 15.65 -2.85
CA ARG A 728 11.87 15.14 -3.43
C ARG A 728 12.46 13.99 -2.60
N LEU A 729 12.89 12.93 -3.28
CA LEU A 729 13.67 11.84 -2.73
C LEU A 729 15.08 11.88 -3.34
N PHE A 730 16.10 11.97 -2.51
CA PHE A 730 17.50 11.85 -2.87
C PHE A 730 18.00 10.50 -2.34
N THR A 731 18.38 9.59 -3.24
CA THR A 731 18.79 8.23 -2.90
C THR A 731 19.75 7.67 -3.94
N THR A 732 20.38 6.53 -3.66
CA THR A 732 21.30 5.84 -4.58
C THR A 732 20.55 5.01 -5.63
N GLU A 733 21.18 4.75 -6.78
CA GLU A 733 20.69 3.84 -7.84
C GLU A 733 20.35 2.44 -7.29
N GLU A 734 21.21 1.92 -6.41
CA GLU A 734 21.02 0.63 -5.74
C GLU A 734 19.71 0.59 -4.96
N LEU A 735 19.42 1.63 -4.17
CA LEU A 735 18.20 1.72 -3.38
C LEU A 735 16.97 1.87 -4.26
N ILE A 736 17.04 2.64 -5.35
CA ILE A 736 15.97 2.77 -6.35
C ILE A 736 15.62 1.37 -6.89
N THR A 737 16.63 0.64 -7.36
CA THR A 737 16.48 -0.73 -7.87
C THR A 737 15.87 -1.67 -6.82
N TRP A 738 16.28 -1.54 -5.57
CA TRP A 738 15.76 -2.37 -4.48
C TRP A 738 14.29 -2.06 -4.20
N TYR A 739 13.87 -0.80 -4.17
CA TYR A 739 12.46 -0.45 -3.99
C TYR A 739 11.59 -0.92 -5.15
N GLN A 740 12.05 -0.81 -6.40
CA GLN A 740 11.35 -1.35 -7.58
C GLN A 740 11.14 -2.85 -7.44
N TYR A 741 12.21 -3.59 -7.12
CA TYR A 741 12.14 -5.03 -6.94
C TYR A 741 11.16 -5.44 -5.84
N ILE A 742 11.26 -4.80 -4.67
CA ILE A 742 10.41 -5.15 -3.53
C ILE A 742 8.96 -4.76 -3.80
N GLY A 743 8.72 -3.67 -4.52
CA GLY A 743 7.41 -3.29 -5.03
C GLY A 743 6.78 -4.42 -5.83
N ASN A 744 7.46 -4.88 -6.87
CA ASN A 744 7.00 -6.00 -7.71
C ASN A 744 6.73 -7.27 -6.89
N ALA A 745 7.61 -7.61 -5.93
CA ALA A 745 7.42 -8.77 -5.06
C ALA A 745 6.22 -8.60 -4.09
N THR A 746 5.86 -7.37 -3.75
CA THR A 746 4.69 -7.05 -2.92
C THR A 746 3.40 -7.18 -3.72
N ASP A 747 3.37 -6.67 -4.95
CA ASP A 747 2.22 -6.85 -5.85
C ASP A 747 1.99 -8.31 -6.18
N GLU A 748 3.03 -9.07 -6.53
CA GLU A 748 2.91 -10.51 -6.80
C GLU A 748 2.38 -11.28 -5.57
N LEU A 749 2.69 -10.82 -4.35
CA LEU A 749 2.11 -11.40 -3.13
C LEU A 749 0.64 -10.99 -2.92
N LYS A 750 0.27 -9.75 -3.23
CA LYS A 750 -1.12 -9.29 -3.16
C LYS A 750 -2.00 -10.02 -4.18
N GLU A 751 -1.53 -10.20 -5.41
CA GLU A 751 -2.19 -10.99 -6.46
C GLU A 751 -2.43 -12.45 -6.03
N GLN A 752 -1.50 -13.03 -5.28
CA GLN A 752 -1.69 -14.38 -4.73
C GLN A 752 -2.86 -14.45 -3.73
N PHE A 753 -3.13 -13.38 -2.99
CA PHE A 753 -4.33 -13.33 -2.16
C PHE A 753 -5.59 -13.36 -3.04
N ASP A 754 -5.58 -12.66 -4.18
CA ASP A 754 -6.69 -12.70 -5.14
C ASP A 754 -6.92 -14.09 -5.73
N ILE A 755 -5.84 -14.74 -6.14
CA ILE A 755 -5.88 -16.13 -6.64
C ILE A 755 -6.42 -17.07 -5.55
N MET A 756 -6.01 -16.88 -4.29
CA MET A 756 -6.51 -17.66 -3.16
C MET A 756 -8.02 -17.48 -2.97
N ASN A 757 -8.53 -16.26 -3.12
CA ASN A 757 -9.97 -15.98 -3.07
C ASN A 757 -10.74 -16.69 -4.17
N LEU A 758 -10.26 -16.55 -5.41
CA LEU A 758 -10.90 -17.12 -6.59
C LEU A 758 -10.92 -18.64 -6.56
N ALA A 759 -9.98 -19.25 -5.83
CA ALA A 759 -9.90 -20.68 -5.59
C ALA A 759 -10.73 -21.18 -4.39
N ASP A 760 -11.45 -20.30 -3.68
CA ASP A 760 -12.19 -20.61 -2.43
C ASP A 760 -11.29 -21.31 -1.38
N ARG A 761 -10.01 -20.88 -1.28
CA ARG A 761 -9.03 -21.44 -0.34
C ARG A 761 -8.74 -20.51 0.82
N ILE A 762 -8.35 -21.10 1.94
CA ILE A 762 -7.94 -20.37 3.15
C ILE A 762 -6.43 -20.22 3.22
N PRO A 763 -5.89 -19.22 3.95
CA PRO A 763 -4.45 -19.03 4.11
C PRO A 763 -3.71 -20.29 4.56
N ARG A 764 -4.33 -21.11 5.42
CA ARG A 764 -3.75 -22.38 5.90
C ARG A 764 -3.53 -23.42 4.80
N ASN A 765 -4.35 -23.41 3.75
CA ASN A 765 -4.38 -24.42 2.70
C ASN A 765 -3.94 -23.85 1.34
N PHE A 766 -3.22 -22.73 1.35
CA PHE A 766 -2.76 -22.06 0.14
C PHE A 766 -1.24 -22.01 0.09
N GLY A 767 -0.69 -22.40 -1.05
CA GLY A 767 0.73 -22.27 -1.34
C GLY A 767 1.10 -20.80 -1.58
N PHE A 768 1.82 -20.18 -0.65
CA PHE A 768 2.38 -18.85 -0.84
C PHE A 768 3.80 -18.92 -1.39
N LYS A 769 4.12 -17.99 -2.29
CA LYS A 769 5.45 -17.73 -2.81
C LYS A 769 5.80 -16.25 -2.68
N VAL A 770 7.08 -15.96 -2.50
CA VAL A 770 7.60 -14.59 -2.54
C VAL A 770 8.87 -14.61 -3.39
N ARG A 771 8.95 -13.68 -4.34
CA ARG A 771 10.11 -13.55 -5.21
C ARG A 771 11.36 -13.22 -4.40
N SER A 772 12.46 -13.91 -4.69
CA SER A 772 13.75 -13.70 -4.05
C SER A 772 14.67 -12.89 -4.97
N ALA A 773 15.34 -11.86 -4.46
CA ALA A 773 16.25 -11.07 -5.28
C ALA A 773 17.58 -11.80 -5.47
N PRO A 774 18.21 -11.69 -6.65
CA PRO A 774 19.62 -12.06 -6.80
C PRO A 774 20.51 -11.15 -5.95
N GLY A 775 21.55 -11.71 -5.32
CA GLY A 775 22.58 -10.95 -4.59
C GLY A 775 22.32 -10.84 -3.07
N MET A 776 22.41 -9.62 -2.53
CA MET A 776 22.47 -9.37 -1.08
C MET A 776 21.10 -9.09 -0.43
N LEU A 777 20.07 -8.87 -1.24
CA LEU A 777 18.70 -8.58 -0.83
C LEU A 777 17.99 -9.86 -0.34
N MET A 778 17.31 -9.78 0.79
CA MET A 778 16.65 -10.89 1.49
C MET A 778 15.22 -10.50 1.85
N ILE A 779 14.27 -11.44 1.71
CA ILE A 779 12.86 -11.20 2.02
C ILE A 779 12.68 -10.76 3.49
N SER A 780 13.28 -11.49 4.41
CA SER A 780 13.36 -11.15 5.82
C SER A 780 14.60 -11.81 6.43
N ALA A 781 14.87 -11.54 7.71
CA ALA A 781 15.93 -12.24 8.42
C ALA A 781 15.67 -13.75 8.41
N ALA A 782 16.68 -14.58 8.13
CA ALA A 782 16.54 -16.04 8.03
C ALA A 782 15.83 -16.67 9.26
N ALA A 783 16.05 -16.08 10.44
CA ALA A 783 15.39 -16.47 11.68
C ALA A 783 13.85 -16.33 11.67
N LYS A 784 13.28 -15.44 10.83
CA LYS A 784 11.85 -15.14 10.75
C LYS A 784 11.07 -15.97 9.72
N ILE A 785 11.74 -16.58 8.75
CA ILE A 785 11.13 -17.27 7.59
C ILE A 785 11.52 -18.75 7.54
N LYS A 786 11.44 -19.43 8.69
CA LYS A 786 11.89 -20.83 8.83
C LYS A 786 11.02 -21.83 8.07
N GLY A 787 9.73 -21.55 7.91
CA GLY A 787 8.81 -22.36 7.11
C GLY A 787 8.92 -22.10 5.61
N ALA A 788 9.95 -21.37 5.15
CA ALA A 788 10.15 -21.08 3.75
C ALA A 788 11.25 -21.95 3.14
N THR A 789 10.95 -22.59 2.02
CA THR A 789 11.90 -23.35 1.20
C THR A 789 12.37 -22.53 0.00
N ASP A 790 13.65 -22.61 -0.33
CA ASP A 790 14.21 -21.98 -1.53
C ASP A 790 13.83 -22.80 -2.78
N LEU A 791 13.22 -22.14 -3.76
CA LEU A 791 12.83 -22.70 -5.04
C LEU A 791 13.49 -21.91 -6.16
N ASN A 792 14.38 -22.54 -6.92
CA ASN A 792 14.98 -21.95 -8.12
C ASN A 792 14.31 -22.54 -9.35
N LEU A 793 13.29 -21.85 -9.84
CA LEU A 793 12.46 -22.36 -10.92
C LEU A 793 13.13 -22.08 -12.27
N SER A 794 13.25 -23.13 -13.08
CA SER A 794 13.70 -23.07 -14.47
C SER A 794 12.76 -23.93 -15.31
N TYR A 795 12.50 -23.48 -16.53
CA TYR A 795 11.82 -24.28 -17.55
C TYR A 795 12.75 -24.60 -18.75
N SER A 796 14.07 -24.49 -18.55
CA SER A 796 15.08 -24.78 -19.56
C SER A 796 15.02 -26.25 -19.97
N GLY A 797 14.74 -26.53 -21.24
CA GLY A 797 14.64 -27.89 -21.78
C GLY A 797 13.40 -28.67 -21.33
N GLU A 798 12.39 -28.01 -20.77
CA GLU A 798 11.15 -28.63 -20.30
C GLU A 798 10.08 -28.77 -21.38
N LEU A 799 9.23 -29.79 -21.22
CA LEU A 799 8.00 -29.96 -21.98
C LEU A 799 6.83 -29.77 -21.01
N LEU A 800 6.04 -28.73 -21.24
CA LEU A 800 4.92 -28.36 -20.38
C LEU A 800 3.64 -28.71 -21.11
N GLU A 801 2.79 -29.57 -20.54
CA GLU A 801 1.58 -30.01 -21.20
C GLU A 801 0.37 -30.07 -20.27
N THR A 802 -0.80 -29.73 -20.81
CA THR A 802 -2.07 -29.84 -20.08
C THR A 802 -2.68 -31.22 -20.28
N TYR A 803 -2.89 -31.96 -19.20
CA TYR A 803 -3.58 -33.25 -19.16
C TYR A 803 -4.76 -33.29 -18.17
N ILE A 804 -4.95 -32.26 -17.34
CA ILE A 804 -6.15 -32.07 -16.51
C ILE A 804 -6.93 -30.87 -17.02
N ILE A 805 -8.14 -31.10 -17.52
CA ILE A 805 -9.01 -30.06 -18.12
C ILE A 805 -10.33 -30.03 -17.36
N SER A 806 -10.88 -28.86 -17.04
CA SER A 806 -12.18 -28.80 -16.35
C SER A 806 -13.32 -29.24 -17.27
N LYS A 807 -14.27 -30.01 -16.74
CA LYS A 807 -15.54 -30.32 -17.44
C LYS A 807 -16.57 -29.19 -17.34
N ASP A 808 -16.27 -28.14 -16.57
CA ASP A 808 -17.17 -27.00 -16.40
C ASP A 808 -17.38 -26.24 -17.72
N ARG A 809 -18.65 -26.04 -18.09
CA ARG A 809 -19.01 -25.45 -19.39
C ARG A 809 -18.49 -24.02 -19.58
N ASP A 810 -18.48 -23.23 -18.51
CA ASP A 810 -18.07 -21.83 -18.60
C ASP A 810 -16.56 -21.71 -18.73
N THR A 811 -15.81 -22.56 -18.02
CA THR A 811 -14.35 -22.69 -18.19
C THR A 811 -13.99 -23.17 -19.60
N LEU A 812 -14.69 -24.18 -20.13
CA LEU A 812 -14.49 -24.65 -21.51
C LEU A 812 -14.73 -23.55 -22.55
N ARG A 813 -15.82 -22.78 -22.40
CA ARG A 813 -16.11 -21.63 -23.28
C ARG A 813 -15.04 -20.55 -23.21
N LYS A 814 -14.58 -20.21 -22.01
CA LYS A 814 -13.53 -19.21 -21.78
C LYS A 814 -12.21 -19.65 -22.42
N ASN A 815 -11.76 -20.87 -22.18
CA ASN A 815 -10.51 -21.33 -22.79
C ASN A 815 -10.59 -21.42 -24.31
N LEU A 816 -11.75 -21.79 -24.85
CA LEU A 816 -12.00 -21.77 -26.29
C LEU A 816 -12.00 -20.34 -26.86
N SER A 817 -12.54 -19.35 -26.13
CA SER A 817 -12.45 -17.94 -26.57
C SER A 817 -11.02 -17.43 -26.56
N VAL A 818 -10.22 -17.79 -25.56
CA VAL A 818 -8.79 -17.45 -25.49
C VAL A 818 -8.00 -18.01 -26.69
N ILE A 819 -8.30 -19.23 -27.14
CA ILE A 819 -7.70 -19.78 -28.37
C ILE A 819 -8.16 -19.02 -29.61
N LYS A 820 -9.45 -18.65 -29.70
CA LYS A 820 -9.97 -17.84 -30.81
C LYS A 820 -9.27 -16.48 -30.88
N GLU A 821 -9.10 -15.82 -29.74
CA GLU A 821 -8.39 -14.54 -29.62
C GLU A 821 -6.92 -14.67 -30.03
N LEU A 822 -6.22 -15.70 -29.53
CA LEU A 822 -4.86 -16.00 -29.95
C LEU A 822 -4.78 -16.16 -31.48
N VAL A 823 -5.55 -17.08 -32.06
CA VAL A 823 -5.51 -17.36 -33.50
C VAL A 823 -5.90 -16.13 -34.34
N THR A 824 -6.82 -15.30 -33.85
CA THR A 824 -7.21 -14.04 -34.52
C THR A 824 -6.10 -13.00 -34.48
N SER A 825 -5.27 -12.99 -33.43
CA SER A 825 -4.12 -12.08 -33.29
C SER A 825 -2.90 -12.49 -34.13
N LEU A 826 -2.87 -13.72 -34.67
CA LEU A 826 -1.76 -14.24 -35.47
C LEU A 826 -1.83 -13.74 -36.93
N PRO A 827 -0.68 -13.63 -37.61
CA PRO A 827 -0.64 -13.27 -39.02
C PRO A 827 -1.31 -14.32 -39.91
N ALA A 828 -1.57 -13.96 -41.17
CA ALA A 828 -2.09 -14.87 -42.18
C ALA A 828 -1.23 -16.16 -42.27
N LEU A 829 -1.91 -17.29 -42.47
CA LEU A 829 -1.24 -18.60 -42.56
C LEU A 829 -0.24 -18.61 -43.72
N SER A 830 0.95 -19.14 -43.43
CA SER A 830 2.04 -19.23 -44.42
C SER A 830 1.78 -20.21 -45.57
N GLY A 831 0.74 -21.04 -45.46
CA GLY A 831 0.39 -22.10 -46.43
C GLY A 831 1.33 -23.31 -46.40
N LYS A 832 2.33 -23.34 -45.52
CA LYS A 832 3.23 -24.48 -45.35
C LYS A 832 2.51 -25.64 -44.66
N VAL A 833 2.69 -26.85 -45.20
CA VAL A 833 2.26 -28.09 -44.56
C VAL A 833 3.48 -28.83 -44.07
N ARG A 834 3.56 -29.14 -42.77
CA ARG A 834 4.66 -29.89 -42.18
C ARG A 834 4.12 -31.10 -41.44
N GLN A 835 4.60 -32.29 -41.81
CA GLN A 835 4.20 -33.57 -41.22
C GLN A 835 2.67 -33.75 -41.11
N GLY A 836 1.95 -33.34 -42.16
CA GLY A 836 0.49 -33.44 -42.22
C GLY A 836 -0.29 -32.37 -41.46
N GLN A 837 0.39 -31.40 -40.83
CA GLN A 837 -0.24 -30.25 -40.16
C GLN A 837 -0.15 -29.00 -41.03
N SER A 838 -1.29 -28.32 -41.20
CA SER A 838 -1.45 -27.17 -42.10
C SER A 838 -1.60 -25.82 -41.38
N TYR A 839 -1.83 -25.82 -40.06
CA TYR A 839 -2.04 -24.60 -39.27
C TYR A 839 -0.81 -24.31 -38.41
N ILE A 840 0.21 -23.73 -39.05
CA ILE A 840 1.52 -23.42 -38.45
C ILE A 840 1.87 -21.96 -38.70
N TRP A 841 2.20 -21.26 -37.62
CA TRP A 841 2.72 -19.89 -37.61
C TRP A 841 4.14 -19.89 -37.08
N GLU A 842 5.07 -19.26 -37.80
CA GLU A 842 6.49 -19.23 -37.44
C GLU A 842 6.93 -17.77 -37.17
N ASN A 843 8.00 -17.60 -36.40
CA ASN A 843 8.58 -16.28 -36.07
C ASN A 843 7.60 -15.34 -35.35
N ILE A 844 6.75 -15.90 -34.48
CA ILE A 844 5.83 -15.10 -33.67
C ILE A 844 6.57 -14.55 -32.46
N PRO A 845 6.48 -13.25 -32.12
CA PRO A 845 7.06 -12.72 -30.90
C PRO A 845 6.36 -13.30 -29.66
N PHE A 846 6.93 -13.15 -28.47
CA PHE A 846 6.34 -13.70 -27.25
C PHE A 846 4.97 -13.09 -26.89
N LYS A 847 4.66 -11.85 -27.31
CA LYS A 847 3.47 -11.11 -26.86
C LYS A 847 2.13 -11.85 -27.04
N PRO A 848 1.78 -12.44 -28.20
CA PRO A 848 0.53 -13.20 -28.33
C PRO A 848 0.50 -14.45 -27.43
N VAL A 849 1.65 -15.09 -27.21
CA VAL A 849 1.76 -16.26 -26.33
C VAL A 849 1.57 -15.88 -24.87
N ASP A 850 2.11 -14.73 -24.46
CA ASP A 850 1.91 -14.19 -23.12
C ASP A 850 0.43 -13.94 -22.81
N ALA A 851 -0.27 -13.24 -23.72
CA ALA A 851 -1.70 -12.98 -23.61
C ALA A 851 -2.53 -14.28 -23.56
N PHE A 852 -2.14 -15.30 -24.35
CA PHE A 852 -2.76 -16.62 -24.28
C PHE A 852 -2.57 -17.27 -22.91
N LEU A 853 -1.35 -17.29 -22.37
CA LEU A 853 -1.05 -17.91 -21.08
C LEU A 853 -1.71 -17.17 -19.91
N GLU A 854 -1.85 -15.86 -20.01
CA GLU A 854 -2.53 -15.03 -19.01
C GLU A 854 -4.00 -15.40 -18.81
N HIS A 855 -4.72 -15.58 -19.92
CA HIS A 855 -6.17 -15.75 -19.90
C HIS A 855 -6.62 -17.21 -19.89
N TYR A 856 -5.73 -18.16 -20.18
CA TYR A 856 -6.05 -19.58 -20.19
C TYR A 856 -6.22 -20.16 -18.78
N LEU A 857 -7.38 -20.73 -18.49
CA LEU A 857 -7.72 -21.30 -17.19
C LEU A 857 -7.29 -22.77 -17.08
N THR A 858 -6.44 -23.08 -16.09
CA THR A 858 -6.03 -24.46 -15.77
C THR A 858 -6.09 -24.71 -14.27
N LYS A 859 -6.45 -25.95 -13.88
CA LYS A 859 -6.42 -26.44 -12.49
C LYS A 859 -5.24 -27.37 -12.23
N GLN A 860 -4.40 -27.59 -13.23
CA GLN A 860 -3.29 -28.52 -13.16
C GLN A 860 -2.10 -27.88 -12.42
N SER A 861 -1.66 -28.48 -11.30
CA SER A 861 -0.68 -27.88 -10.38
C SER A 861 0.70 -27.64 -10.98
N ASN A 862 1.17 -28.52 -11.88
CA ASN A 862 2.48 -28.39 -12.53
C ASN A 862 2.48 -27.44 -13.75
N ILE A 863 1.32 -26.93 -14.17
CA ILE A 863 1.20 -25.90 -15.21
C ILE A 863 0.79 -24.60 -14.55
N ARG A 864 1.77 -23.73 -14.35
CA ARG A 864 1.66 -22.46 -13.65
C ARG A 864 1.93 -21.31 -14.62
N PRO A 865 0.90 -20.78 -15.32
CA PRO A 865 1.09 -19.76 -16.35
C PRO A 865 1.85 -18.54 -15.85
N ASP A 866 1.62 -18.12 -14.60
CA ASP A 866 2.32 -17.04 -13.92
C ASP A 866 3.85 -17.22 -13.92
N PHE A 867 4.31 -18.42 -13.61
CA PHE A 867 5.73 -18.76 -13.62
C PHE A 867 6.30 -18.93 -15.02
N ILE A 868 5.55 -19.59 -15.90
CA ILE A 868 5.96 -19.83 -17.28
C ILE A 868 6.17 -18.48 -17.97
N ARG A 869 5.20 -17.56 -17.86
CA ARG A 869 5.28 -16.19 -18.37
C ARG A 869 6.48 -15.44 -17.80
N SER A 870 6.63 -15.42 -16.48
CA SER A 870 7.75 -14.75 -15.80
C SER A 870 9.12 -15.28 -16.26
N TYR A 871 9.24 -16.59 -16.43
CA TYR A 871 10.49 -17.20 -16.87
C TYR A 871 10.79 -16.81 -18.32
N ILE A 872 9.81 -16.95 -19.21
CA ILE A 872 9.96 -16.61 -20.63
C ILE A 872 10.31 -15.12 -20.78
N ALA A 873 9.64 -14.23 -20.06
CA ALA A 873 9.92 -12.80 -20.05
C ALA A 873 11.39 -12.47 -19.75
N ASN A 874 11.93 -13.09 -18.69
CA ASN A 874 13.34 -12.93 -18.30
C ASN A 874 14.32 -13.47 -19.35
N GLN A 875 13.95 -14.55 -20.04
CA GLN A 875 14.75 -15.07 -21.15
C GLN A 875 14.69 -14.13 -22.37
N VAL A 876 13.51 -13.58 -22.69
CA VAL A 876 13.31 -12.62 -23.80
C VAL A 876 14.18 -11.39 -23.64
N ARG A 877 14.29 -10.84 -22.43
CA ARG A 877 15.19 -9.69 -22.14
C ARG A 877 16.68 -9.98 -22.42
N LYS A 878 17.08 -11.26 -22.42
CA LYS A 878 18.44 -11.71 -22.76
C LYS A 878 18.58 -12.19 -24.20
N GLY A 879 17.55 -12.01 -25.03
CA GLY A 879 17.53 -12.43 -26.43
C GLY A 879 17.23 -13.91 -26.65
N ASN A 880 16.71 -14.63 -25.64
CA ASN A 880 16.25 -16.02 -25.75
C ASN A 880 14.71 -16.07 -25.93
N LEU A 881 14.15 -17.16 -26.47
CA LEU A 881 12.70 -17.36 -26.64
C LEU A 881 11.97 -16.23 -27.39
N ILE A 882 12.68 -15.55 -28.29
CA ILE A 882 12.18 -14.42 -29.08
C ILE A 882 11.37 -14.86 -30.30
N ASN A 883 11.52 -16.11 -30.76
CA ASN A 883 10.85 -16.67 -31.93
C ASN A 883 9.98 -17.87 -31.55
N TRP A 884 8.67 -17.72 -31.65
CA TRP A 884 7.70 -18.78 -31.38
C TRP A 884 7.17 -19.40 -32.66
N THR A 885 7.13 -20.72 -32.69
CA THR A 885 6.32 -21.50 -33.61
C THR A 885 5.04 -21.90 -32.89
N ILE A 886 3.88 -21.52 -33.43
CA ILE A 886 2.57 -21.88 -32.90
C ILE A 886 1.92 -22.86 -33.86
N VAL A 887 1.41 -23.97 -33.35
CA VAL A 887 0.76 -25.02 -34.13
C VAL A 887 -0.64 -25.29 -33.57
N LEU A 888 -1.66 -25.20 -34.42
CA LEU A 888 -3.01 -25.67 -34.10
C LEU A 888 -3.20 -27.07 -34.71
N ILE A 889 -3.33 -28.09 -33.87
CA ILE A 889 -3.43 -29.47 -34.35
C ILE A 889 -4.78 -29.70 -35.01
N SER A 890 -4.74 -30.18 -36.26
CA SER A 890 -5.90 -30.60 -37.03
C SER A 890 -5.68 -32.02 -37.56
N ASN A 891 -6.56 -32.95 -37.18
CA ASN A 891 -6.46 -34.34 -37.64
C ASN A 891 -7.07 -34.50 -39.04
N SER A 892 -6.43 -35.30 -39.89
CA SER A 892 -6.86 -35.56 -41.26
C SER A 892 -8.07 -36.49 -41.38
N SER A 893 -8.29 -37.35 -40.37
CA SER A 893 -9.44 -38.26 -40.28
C SER A 893 -10.15 -38.10 -38.92
N PRO A 894 -10.73 -36.93 -38.62
CA PRO A 894 -11.33 -36.68 -37.32
C PRO A 894 -12.72 -37.30 -37.21
N GLN A 895 -13.17 -37.59 -35.99
CA GLN A 895 -14.56 -37.99 -35.75
C GLN A 895 -15.52 -36.79 -35.82
N ASN A 896 -15.06 -35.64 -35.34
CA ASN A 896 -15.78 -34.36 -35.35
C ASN A 896 -14.81 -33.23 -35.76
N SER A 897 -15.31 -32.18 -36.41
CA SER A 897 -14.55 -30.96 -36.72
C SER A 897 -15.16 -29.75 -36.02
N TYR A 898 -14.38 -28.68 -35.88
CA TYR A 898 -14.82 -27.42 -35.29
C TYR A 898 -14.34 -26.25 -36.15
N GLU A 899 -15.24 -25.30 -36.42
CA GLU A 899 -14.94 -24.11 -37.21
C GLU A 899 -14.42 -22.97 -36.32
N LEU A 900 -13.22 -22.47 -36.64
CA LEU A 900 -12.55 -21.42 -35.89
C LEU A 900 -12.26 -20.21 -36.78
N ALA A 901 -12.82 -19.06 -36.42
CA ALA A 901 -12.61 -17.81 -37.14
C ALA A 901 -11.19 -17.27 -36.92
N THR A 902 -10.59 -16.75 -37.99
CA THR A 902 -9.35 -15.94 -37.98
C THR A 902 -9.68 -14.53 -38.47
N ALA A 903 -8.70 -13.63 -38.46
CA ALA A 903 -8.86 -12.28 -39.03
C ALA A 903 -9.25 -12.28 -40.52
N GLU A 904 -8.92 -13.34 -41.28
CA GLU A 904 -9.05 -13.36 -42.75
C GLU A 904 -9.89 -14.52 -43.30
N SER A 905 -10.14 -15.57 -42.51
CA SER A 905 -10.78 -16.82 -42.98
C SER A 905 -11.39 -17.66 -41.85
N MET A 906 -12.15 -18.70 -42.22
CA MET A 906 -12.63 -19.73 -41.31
C MET A 906 -11.76 -20.98 -41.45
N LEU A 907 -11.16 -21.45 -40.35
CA LEU A 907 -10.38 -22.69 -40.31
C LEU A 907 -11.29 -23.85 -39.90
N GLU A 908 -11.27 -24.95 -40.65
CA GLU A 908 -11.88 -26.21 -40.23
C GLU A 908 -10.84 -27.05 -39.47
N VAL A 909 -11.07 -27.28 -38.19
CA VAL A 909 -10.13 -27.97 -37.30
C VAL A 909 -10.64 -29.37 -36.98
N GLY A 910 -9.92 -30.41 -37.41
CA GLY A 910 -10.25 -31.80 -37.07
C GLY A 910 -9.91 -32.10 -35.60
N LEU A 911 -10.92 -32.38 -34.77
CA LEU A 911 -10.76 -32.54 -33.33
C LEU A 911 -9.89 -33.74 -32.96
N THR A 912 -9.14 -33.61 -31.86
CA THR A 912 -8.25 -34.65 -31.33
C THR A 912 -8.96 -35.47 -30.27
N LYS A 913 -9.04 -36.79 -30.49
CA LYS A 913 -9.59 -37.69 -29.49
C LYS A 913 -8.51 -38.12 -28.50
N ARG A 914 -8.77 -37.93 -27.21
CA ARG A 914 -7.99 -38.46 -26.09
C ARG A 914 -8.94 -39.22 -25.17
N GLN A 915 -8.53 -40.37 -24.65
CA GLN A 915 -9.39 -41.12 -23.73
C GLN A 915 -9.27 -40.54 -22.32
N GLU A 916 -10.39 -40.49 -21.59
CA GLU A 916 -10.40 -40.16 -20.18
C GLU A 916 -9.80 -41.28 -19.32
N ALA A 917 -9.06 -40.90 -18.28
CA ALA A 917 -8.49 -41.82 -17.30
C ALA A 917 -9.61 -42.42 -16.43
N ILE A 918 -9.57 -43.76 -16.28
CA ILE A 918 -10.50 -44.52 -15.45
C ILE A 918 -9.78 -44.95 -14.18
N HIS A 919 -10.34 -44.59 -13.02
CA HIS A 919 -9.80 -44.95 -11.71
C HIS A 919 -10.61 -46.09 -11.10
N LYS A 920 -9.94 -47.08 -10.50
CA LYS A 920 -10.60 -48.15 -9.75
C LYS A 920 -10.67 -47.78 -8.28
N LYS A 921 -11.87 -47.45 -7.79
CA LYS A 921 -12.12 -47.21 -6.36
C LYS A 921 -13.02 -48.31 -5.82
N ASN A 922 -12.54 -49.08 -4.85
CA ASN A 922 -13.26 -50.23 -4.27
C ASN A 922 -13.75 -51.26 -5.31
N GLY A 923 -12.97 -51.49 -6.37
CA GLY A 923 -13.33 -52.44 -7.44
C GLY A 923 -14.36 -51.92 -8.45
N VAL A 924 -14.78 -50.66 -8.34
CA VAL A 924 -15.66 -50.00 -9.32
C VAL A 924 -14.83 -49.03 -10.16
N GLU A 925 -14.95 -49.14 -11.48
CA GLU A 925 -14.36 -48.20 -12.44
C GLU A 925 -15.16 -46.89 -12.44
N THR A 926 -14.48 -45.79 -12.14
CA THR A 926 -15.06 -44.44 -12.04
C THR A 926 -14.15 -43.42 -12.70
N VAL A 927 -14.73 -42.37 -13.28
CA VAL A 927 -14.01 -41.21 -13.82
C VAL A 927 -14.10 -40.03 -12.85
N ASP A 928 -13.21 -39.05 -13.00
CA ASP A 928 -13.29 -37.82 -12.20
C ASP A 928 -14.56 -37.02 -12.59
N PRO A 929 -15.41 -36.65 -11.61
CA PRO A 929 -16.68 -35.97 -11.90
C PRO A 929 -16.52 -34.50 -12.30
N VAL A 930 -15.38 -33.88 -11.99
CA VAL A 930 -15.13 -32.44 -12.16
C VAL A 930 -14.14 -32.16 -13.29
N ASN A 931 -13.16 -33.03 -13.48
CA ASN A 931 -12.08 -32.86 -14.43
C ASN A 931 -12.04 -33.98 -15.46
N TYR A 932 -11.75 -33.62 -16.69
CA TYR A 932 -11.32 -34.51 -17.75
C TYR A 932 -9.81 -34.71 -17.62
N ILE A 933 -9.43 -35.86 -17.08
CA ILE A 933 -8.02 -36.27 -16.94
C ILE A 933 -7.68 -37.15 -18.13
N ILE A 934 -6.69 -36.75 -18.92
CA ILE A 934 -6.26 -37.51 -20.09
C ILE A 934 -5.54 -38.79 -19.63
N ARG A 935 -5.92 -39.94 -20.20
CA ARG A 935 -5.28 -41.24 -19.93
C ARG A 935 -3.77 -41.15 -20.21
N GLN A 936 -2.97 -41.72 -19.29
CA GLN A 936 -1.49 -41.61 -19.27
C GLN A 936 -0.95 -40.20 -19.04
N SER A 937 -1.78 -39.21 -18.72
CA SER A 937 -1.35 -37.85 -18.39
C SER A 937 -0.53 -37.14 -19.47
N HIS A 938 -0.74 -37.49 -20.74
CA HIS A 938 -0.05 -36.91 -21.89
C HIS A 938 -1.06 -36.45 -22.96
N ILE A 939 -1.00 -35.17 -23.34
CA ILE A 939 -1.82 -34.66 -24.45
C ILE A 939 -1.07 -34.74 -25.77
N ILE A 940 0.25 -34.58 -25.74
CA ILE A 940 1.08 -34.51 -26.94
C ILE A 940 1.30 -35.90 -27.55
N SER A 941 1.19 -35.98 -28.88
CA SER A 941 1.69 -37.16 -29.61
C SER A 941 3.20 -36.95 -29.86
N PRO A 942 4.07 -37.97 -29.70
CA PRO A 942 5.52 -37.79 -29.85
C PRO A 942 5.98 -37.07 -31.13
N PRO A 943 5.36 -37.29 -32.31
CA PRO A 943 5.74 -36.55 -33.52
C PRO A 943 5.49 -35.04 -33.48
N HIS A 944 4.57 -34.59 -32.63
CA HIS A 944 4.19 -33.18 -32.59
C HIS A 944 5.30 -32.30 -31.99
N GLU A 945 6.21 -32.89 -31.23
CA GLU A 945 7.23 -32.13 -30.50
C GLU A 945 8.30 -31.52 -31.40
N TYR A 946 8.42 -31.96 -32.65
CA TYR A 946 9.38 -31.45 -33.63
C TYR A 946 8.71 -30.79 -34.85
N LEU A 947 7.45 -30.36 -34.72
CA LEU A 947 6.71 -29.64 -35.79
C LEU A 947 7.27 -28.24 -36.09
N ASP A 948 8.23 -27.74 -35.32
CA ASP A 948 8.99 -26.52 -35.62
C ASP A 948 10.26 -26.78 -36.45
N MET A 949 10.52 -28.03 -36.84
CA MET A 949 11.73 -28.44 -37.57
C MET A 949 11.36 -29.28 -38.79
N GLU A 950 12.10 -29.10 -39.88
CA GLU A 950 12.01 -29.99 -41.05
C GLU A 950 12.94 -31.20 -40.87
N GLU A 951 12.64 -32.33 -41.51
CA GLU A 951 13.50 -33.52 -41.38
C GLU A 951 14.91 -33.31 -41.95
N SER A 952 15.06 -32.35 -42.86
CA SER A 952 16.35 -31.90 -43.39
C SER A 952 17.06 -30.86 -42.52
N ASP A 953 16.42 -30.35 -41.46
CA ASP A 953 17.03 -29.39 -40.54
C ASP A 953 18.20 -30.02 -39.79
N GLU A 954 19.34 -29.34 -39.72
CA GLU A 954 20.51 -29.80 -38.97
C GLU A 954 20.16 -30.07 -37.48
N ARG A 955 19.25 -29.29 -36.90
CA ARG A 955 18.75 -29.48 -35.53
C ARG A 955 18.02 -30.81 -35.38
N TYR A 956 17.17 -31.14 -36.35
CA TYR A 956 16.42 -32.41 -36.38
C TYR A 956 17.36 -33.61 -36.53
N LEU A 957 18.32 -33.53 -37.46
CA LEU A 957 19.29 -34.58 -37.72
C LEU A 957 20.17 -34.84 -36.48
N LYS A 958 20.69 -33.79 -35.83
CA LYS A 958 21.45 -33.91 -34.58
C LYS A 958 20.63 -34.53 -33.46
N ALA A 959 19.37 -34.11 -33.29
CA ALA A 959 18.47 -34.69 -32.30
C ALA A 959 18.24 -36.18 -32.56
N LYS A 960 18.06 -36.57 -33.83
CA LYS A 960 17.86 -37.97 -34.25
C LYS A 960 19.11 -38.81 -34.02
N ASP A 961 20.28 -38.32 -34.39
CA ASP A 961 21.54 -39.01 -34.19
C ASP A 961 21.81 -39.26 -32.71
N GLU A 962 21.60 -38.26 -31.84
CA GLU A 962 21.79 -38.44 -30.40
C GLU A 962 20.73 -39.36 -29.78
N THR A 963 19.51 -39.37 -30.33
CA THR A 963 18.47 -40.34 -29.94
C THR A 963 18.89 -41.77 -30.27
N ILE A 964 19.46 -41.99 -31.46
CA ILE A 964 19.96 -43.31 -31.89
C ILE A 964 21.11 -43.76 -31.00
N GLN A 965 22.07 -42.88 -30.69
CA GLN A 965 23.23 -43.18 -29.86
C GLN A 965 22.86 -43.58 -28.42
N ASN A 966 21.77 -43.02 -27.89
CA ASN A 966 21.32 -43.26 -26.51
C ASN A 966 20.14 -44.23 -26.40
N SER A 967 19.67 -44.80 -27.51
CA SER A 967 18.58 -45.79 -27.51
C SER A 967 19.03 -47.09 -26.85
N ARG A 968 18.22 -47.58 -25.90
CA ARG A 968 18.41 -48.91 -25.28
C ARG A 968 17.66 -50.03 -26.03
N SER A 969 16.87 -49.68 -27.04
CA SER A 969 16.09 -50.62 -27.85
C SER A 969 16.93 -51.26 -28.97
N ARG A 970 16.60 -52.51 -29.34
CA ARG A 970 17.18 -53.19 -30.50
C ARG A 970 16.72 -52.60 -31.84
N ALA A 971 15.62 -51.84 -31.85
CA ALA A 971 15.12 -51.17 -33.05
C ALA A 971 15.68 -49.74 -33.13
N THR A 972 16.18 -49.35 -34.31
CA THR A 972 16.66 -47.98 -34.55
C THR A 972 15.47 -47.01 -34.51
N PRO A 973 15.49 -46.00 -33.62
CA PRO A 973 14.45 -44.98 -33.57
C PRO A 973 14.28 -44.29 -34.93
N LYS A 974 13.05 -44.24 -35.44
CA LYS A 974 12.74 -43.59 -36.72
C LYS A 974 12.74 -42.06 -36.62
N ASN A 975 12.40 -41.54 -35.43
CA ASN A 975 12.21 -40.12 -35.14
C ASN A 975 13.08 -39.70 -33.94
N PRO A 976 13.42 -38.40 -33.82
CA PRO A 976 14.15 -37.90 -32.66
C PRO A 976 13.29 -37.96 -31.39
N GLY A 977 13.93 -38.22 -30.26
CA GLY A 977 13.31 -38.16 -28.94
C GLY A 977 13.19 -36.71 -28.46
N GLY A 978 12.06 -36.39 -27.82
CA GLY A 978 11.71 -35.05 -27.35
C GLY A 978 12.79 -34.29 -26.60
N LYS A 979 13.45 -34.97 -25.65
CA LYS A 979 14.59 -34.42 -24.90
C LYS A 979 15.68 -33.85 -25.82
N TYR A 980 16.01 -34.55 -26.89
CA TYR A 980 17.05 -34.14 -27.83
C TYR A 980 16.54 -33.06 -28.78
N VAL A 981 15.27 -33.10 -29.17
CA VAL A 981 14.62 -32.01 -29.92
C VAL A 981 14.75 -30.69 -29.15
N ARG A 982 14.39 -30.69 -27.86
CA ARG A 982 14.51 -29.51 -26.99
C ARG A 982 15.96 -29.06 -26.81
N LYS A 983 16.91 -29.99 -26.72
CA LYS A 983 18.35 -29.67 -26.67
C LYS A 983 18.86 -28.94 -27.92
N TYR A 984 18.41 -29.33 -29.11
CA TYR A 984 18.90 -28.76 -30.38
C TYR A 984 18.01 -27.68 -30.99
N ARG A 985 16.84 -27.36 -30.42
CA ARG A 985 15.92 -26.31 -30.89
C ARG A 985 16.55 -24.92 -30.99
N GLY A 986 17.56 -24.65 -30.15
CA GLY A 986 18.26 -23.37 -30.05
C GLY A 986 17.54 -22.39 -29.12
N SER A 987 18.30 -21.61 -28.35
CA SER A 987 17.76 -20.81 -27.24
C SER A 987 16.78 -19.71 -27.64
N GLN A 988 16.80 -19.27 -28.90
CA GLN A 988 15.91 -18.24 -29.43
C GLN A 988 14.53 -18.77 -29.81
N ASN A 989 14.35 -20.09 -29.95
CA ASN A 989 13.16 -20.68 -30.54
C ASN A 989 12.32 -21.44 -29.50
N ALA A 990 10.99 -21.30 -29.56
CA ALA A 990 10.05 -22.04 -28.72
C ALA A 990 8.90 -22.60 -29.55
N LEU A 991 8.25 -23.66 -29.05
CA LEU A 991 7.10 -24.29 -29.71
C LEU A 991 5.89 -24.27 -28.78
N LEU A 992 4.77 -23.72 -29.24
CA LEU A 992 3.45 -23.83 -28.62
C LEU A 992 2.54 -24.68 -29.52
N ILE A 993 1.91 -25.70 -28.97
CA ILE A 993 1.00 -26.61 -29.66
C ILE A 993 -0.36 -26.53 -28.99
N ILE A 994 -1.41 -26.36 -29.78
CA ILE A 994 -2.79 -26.20 -29.31
C ILE A 994 -3.64 -27.35 -29.83
N TYR A 995 -4.47 -27.90 -28.94
CA TYR A 995 -5.40 -28.99 -29.23
C TYR A 995 -6.82 -28.55 -28.95
N LEU A 996 -7.70 -28.80 -29.93
CA LEU A 996 -9.13 -28.90 -29.70
C LEU A 996 -9.47 -30.39 -29.54
N LEU A 997 -9.99 -30.76 -28.38
CA LEU A 997 -10.26 -32.14 -27.98
C LEU A 997 -11.72 -32.51 -28.24
N ASP A 998 -11.89 -33.71 -28.77
CA ASP A 998 -13.19 -34.27 -29.11
C ASP A 998 -14.01 -34.59 -27.84
N PRO A 999 -15.23 -34.04 -27.68
CA PRO A 999 -16.09 -34.29 -26.51
C PRO A 999 -16.40 -35.77 -26.24
N THR A 1000 -16.37 -36.62 -27.28
CA THR A 1000 -16.60 -38.06 -27.12
C THR A 1000 -15.49 -38.76 -26.32
N GLY A 1001 -14.32 -38.14 -26.18
CA GLY A 1001 -13.21 -38.65 -25.38
C GLY A 1001 -13.46 -38.65 -23.86
N PHE A 1002 -14.38 -37.82 -23.39
CA PHE A 1002 -14.71 -37.62 -21.96
C PHE A 1002 -16.20 -37.51 -21.68
N ASN A 1003 -17.02 -37.91 -22.66
CA ASN A 1003 -18.48 -37.83 -22.60
C ASN A 1003 -19.01 -36.40 -22.33
N GLY A 1004 -18.37 -35.39 -22.93
CA GLY A 1004 -18.74 -33.98 -22.84
C GLY A 1004 -19.84 -33.54 -23.79
N ASP A 1005 -20.15 -32.23 -23.78
CA ASP A 1005 -21.08 -31.63 -24.73
C ASP A 1005 -20.51 -31.68 -26.16
N LYS A 1006 -21.28 -32.25 -27.10
CA LYS A 1006 -20.84 -32.47 -28.49
C LYS A 1006 -20.52 -31.17 -29.24
N ASP A 1007 -21.11 -30.06 -28.84
CA ASP A 1007 -20.94 -28.77 -29.52
C ASP A 1007 -19.80 -27.91 -28.93
N LEU A 1008 -19.16 -28.38 -27.86
CA LEU A 1008 -18.16 -27.60 -27.13
C LEU A 1008 -16.88 -28.44 -26.92
N PRO A 1009 -15.86 -28.29 -27.79
CA PRO A 1009 -14.61 -29.01 -27.62
C PRO A 1009 -13.90 -28.56 -26.35
N ALA A 1010 -13.26 -29.50 -25.67
CA ALA A 1010 -12.29 -29.17 -24.64
C ALA A 1010 -11.00 -28.67 -25.29
N THR A 1011 -10.22 -27.87 -24.57
CA THR A 1011 -8.98 -27.29 -25.10
C THR A 1011 -7.81 -27.73 -24.25
N GLY A 1012 -6.65 -27.88 -24.87
CA GLY A 1012 -5.40 -28.13 -24.18
C GLY A 1012 -4.22 -27.65 -25.00
N TYR A 1013 -3.05 -27.53 -24.37
CA TYR A 1013 -1.84 -27.09 -25.05
C TYR A 1013 -0.58 -27.79 -24.52
N ALA A 1014 0.48 -27.72 -25.32
CA ALA A 1014 1.82 -28.13 -24.93
C ALA A 1014 2.84 -27.05 -25.34
N ILE A 1015 3.83 -26.79 -24.49
CA ILE A 1015 4.94 -25.87 -24.75
C ILE A 1015 6.24 -26.66 -24.69
N GLY A 1016 6.98 -26.69 -25.79
CA GLY A 1016 8.31 -27.23 -25.85
C GLY A 1016 9.35 -26.12 -25.75
N LEU A 1017 10.01 -26.00 -24.59
CA LEU A 1017 11.07 -25.02 -24.39
C LEU A 1017 12.45 -25.60 -24.73
N PRO A 1018 13.34 -24.83 -25.39
CA PRO A 1018 14.69 -25.27 -25.69
C PRO A 1018 15.52 -25.38 -24.42
N GLN A 1019 16.58 -26.17 -24.48
CA GLN A 1019 17.64 -26.09 -23.48
C GLN A 1019 18.42 -24.79 -23.67
N ILE A 1020 18.46 -23.96 -22.62
CA ILE A 1020 19.16 -22.67 -22.57
C ILE A 1020 20.32 -22.80 -21.58
N GLU A 1021 21.55 -22.58 -22.08
CA GLU A 1021 22.74 -22.54 -21.24
C GLU A 1021 22.81 -21.21 -20.48
N GLY A 1022 23.06 -21.27 -19.16
CA GLY A 1022 23.11 -20.08 -18.31
C GLY A 1022 21.77 -19.37 -18.15
N ASP A 1023 20.66 -20.13 -18.19
CA ASP A 1023 19.31 -19.59 -18.07
C ASP A 1023 19.13 -18.76 -16.78
N THR A 1024 18.38 -17.66 -16.90
CA THR A 1024 17.97 -16.89 -15.72
C THR A 1024 16.89 -17.63 -14.95
N LYS A 1025 17.29 -18.39 -13.93
CA LYS A 1025 16.34 -19.02 -13.01
C LYS A 1025 15.53 -17.97 -12.27
N LEU A 1026 14.31 -18.32 -11.91
CA LEU A 1026 13.47 -17.51 -11.03
C LEU A 1026 13.62 -18.00 -9.58
N PRO A 1027 14.39 -17.28 -8.75
CA PRO A 1027 14.49 -17.60 -7.33
C PRO A 1027 13.22 -17.14 -6.58
N TYR A 1028 12.61 -18.06 -5.84
CA TYR A 1028 11.47 -17.85 -4.96
C TYR A 1028 11.75 -18.45 -3.59
N LYS A 1029 11.07 -17.91 -2.57
CA LYS A 1029 10.81 -18.62 -1.32
C LYS A 1029 9.35 -19.03 -1.28
N VAL A 1030 9.10 -20.26 -0.85
CA VAL A 1030 7.75 -20.86 -0.86
C VAL A 1030 7.45 -21.53 0.47
N ASN A 1031 6.18 -21.59 0.88
CA ASN A 1031 5.78 -22.31 2.09
C ASN A 1031 5.63 -23.83 1.83
N ASP A 1032 5.48 -24.61 2.89
CA ASP A 1032 5.38 -26.08 2.79
C ASP A 1032 4.18 -26.54 1.95
N VAL A 1033 3.05 -25.83 2.03
CA VAL A 1033 1.85 -26.11 1.22
C VAL A 1033 2.17 -25.98 -0.27
N PHE A 1034 2.89 -24.93 -0.66
CA PHE A 1034 3.32 -24.74 -2.05
C PHE A 1034 4.19 -25.89 -2.55
N MET A 1035 5.12 -26.38 -1.72
CA MET A 1035 5.97 -27.52 -2.08
C MET A 1035 5.13 -28.78 -2.28
N GLN A 1036 4.16 -29.05 -1.40
CA GLN A 1036 3.25 -30.18 -1.55
C GLN A 1036 2.43 -30.09 -2.84
N GLU A 1037 1.96 -28.90 -3.21
CA GLU A 1037 1.24 -28.65 -4.46
C GLU A 1037 2.12 -28.85 -5.70
N LEU A 1038 3.39 -28.44 -5.63
CA LEU A 1038 4.33 -28.53 -6.75
C LEU A 1038 4.75 -29.98 -7.05
N PHE A 1039 4.91 -30.80 -6.01
CA PHE A 1039 5.43 -32.18 -6.11
C PHE A 1039 4.37 -33.28 -5.97
N SER A 1040 3.08 -32.94 -5.95
CA SER A 1040 2.00 -33.92 -5.98
C SER A 1040 1.86 -34.51 -7.40
N TYR A 1041 2.69 -35.50 -7.72
CA TYR A 1041 2.48 -36.40 -8.85
C TYR A 1041 1.47 -37.49 -8.46
N PRO A 1042 0.54 -37.91 -9.35
CA PRO A 1042 -0.20 -39.14 -9.15
C PRO A 1042 0.79 -40.31 -9.05
N GLU A 1043 0.74 -41.08 -7.96
CA GLU A 1043 1.64 -42.22 -7.69
C GLU A 1043 1.59 -43.33 -8.77
N ASP A 1044 0.65 -43.28 -9.72
CA ASP A 1044 0.41 -44.31 -10.73
C ASP A 1044 1.14 -44.09 -12.08
N ALA A 1045 2.00 -43.07 -12.21
CA ALA A 1045 2.64 -42.71 -13.49
C ALA A 1045 3.93 -43.49 -13.84
N GLU A 1046 4.42 -44.39 -12.97
CA GLU A 1046 5.63 -45.20 -13.19
C GLU A 1046 5.35 -46.66 -13.59
N GLU A 1047 4.29 -46.96 -14.36
CA GLU A 1047 4.21 -48.22 -15.10
C GLU A 1047 4.65 -48.04 -16.56
N ASN A 1048 5.97 -48.26 -16.76
CA ASN A 1048 6.70 -48.65 -17.97
C ASN A 1048 5.93 -48.64 -19.32
N PRO A 1049 6.31 -47.83 -20.32
CA PRO A 1049 5.71 -47.83 -21.66
C PRO A 1049 6.27 -48.94 -22.56
N GLU A 1050 6.38 -50.17 -22.06
CA GLU A 1050 6.69 -51.35 -22.87
C GLU A 1050 5.51 -52.31 -22.84
N THR A 1051 4.59 -52.13 -23.80
CA THR A 1051 3.77 -53.14 -24.51
C THR A 1051 2.39 -52.56 -24.84
N GLU A 1052 2.18 -52.21 -26.11
CA GLU A 1052 0.90 -52.35 -26.82
C GLU A 1052 1.12 -51.97 -28.30
N ASP A 1053 2.02 -52.71 -28.97
CA ASP A 1053 1.87 -52.99 -30.40
C ASP A 1053 1.03 -54.27 -30.48
N GLU A 1054 -0.30 -54.15 -30.59
CA GLU A 1054 -1.23 -55.09 -31.24
C GLU A 1054 -2.70 -54.66 -31.02
N ILE A 1055 -3.23 -53.92 -32.01
CA ILE A 1055 -4.56 -54.05 -32.69
C ILE A 1055 -4.98 -52.71 -33.31
#